data_AF-A0A7G2E7B7-F1
#
_entry.id   AF-A0A7G2E7B7-F1
#
_cell.length_a   1.000
_cell.length_b   1.000
_cell.length_c   1.000
_cell.angle_alpha   90.00
_cell.angle_beta   90.00
_cell.angle_gamma   90.00
#
_symmetry.space_group_name_H-M   'P 1'
#
loop_
_entity.id
_entity.type
_entity.pdbx_description
1 polymer ?
#
loop_
_entity_poly.entity_id
_entity_poly.type
_entity_poly.pdbx_seq_one_letter_code
_entity_poly.pdbx_strand_id
1 'polypeptide(L)'
;MPTQKDQNSPLSQVIELLKKLLHHFHNLLLYFFILWIGVIVGIIVYPSLQGLSSPSSLTIQSVSQLFFVTPPPPILSPSFQDNGLDMFLIPLKNIMHDMEDNELLWRASMDPKIRDYPYPRIPKVAFMFLTWGPLPLAPLWERFFRGHEGLFTIYVHTNSSYDEFMPQDSVFYGRRIPSKRVDWGNANMVEAERRLLANALLDINNERFILLSESCIPLFNFSTVYSFLIDSTLTHVDSYDLTIGRVRYDRRMYPHIRMHQWRKGSQWFELDRAMALEVVSDTFYWPIFKAYSRCPDEHYIPTLLNMRPSLGLRNANRTLTWTDWSKRRAHPRLFGEWEVNVEFLEWLRMKSVGDCKKNGENKMRLCFLFARKFSSTALDELLRSAAVGSANSPSNLNICDFKFFEKMSAKKLEGSSAPANRRDPYEVLCVSKDANDQEIKSAYRKLALKYHPDKNANNPDASELFKEVAFSYSILSDPEKRRHYDNAGFEALDADGMDMEIDLSNLGTVNTMFAALFSKLGVPIKTTVSANVLEEAMNGTVTVRPLPIGTSVSGKVEKQCAHFFGVTISEQQAESGVVVRVTSTAQSKFKLLYFEQDSSGGYGLALQEESEKTGKVTSAGMYFLHFQVYRMDTTVNALAAAKDPESAFFKRLEGLQPCEVSELKAGTHIFAVYGDNFFKTASYTIEALCAKTYEDTTEKLKEIEAQILRKRNELRQFETEYRKALARFQEVTNRYTQEKQTVDELLKQRDTIHSTFSVVKTPSGNNLSNGSSSKAQGDESKGDGDSAGEEGGTENRDKSKRKWFNLNLKGSDKKLG
;
A
#
# COMPACT_ATOMS: atom_id res chain seq x y z
N MET A 1 -51.08 -5.33 -29.38
CA MET A 1 -51.01 -5.40 -30.86
C MET A 1 -50.36 -4.09 -31.34
N PRO A 2 -49.53 -4.08 -32.40
CA PRO A 2 -49.55 -4.99 -33.55
C PRO A 2 -48.54 -6.15 -33.56
N THR A 3 -48.99 -7.23 -34.20
CA THR A 3 -48.26 -8.22 -35.02
C THR A 3 -46.73 -8.13 -35.18
N GLN A 4 -46.05 -9.15 -34.66
CA GLN A 4 -44.73 -9.62 -35.09
C GLN A 4 -44.84 -10.29 -36.48
N LYS A 5 -43.82 -10.18 -37.36
CA LYS A 5 -43.84 -10.80 -38.69
C LYS A 5 -42.48 -11.28 -39.18
N ASP A 6 -42.40 -12.58 -39.46
CA ASP A 6 -41.49 -13.31 -40.36
C ASP A 6 -40.02 -12.83 -40.48
N GLN A 7 -39.13 -13.37 -39.64
CA GLN A 7 -37.67 -13.19 -39.77
C GLN A 7 -36.91 -14.45 -40.25
N ASN A 8 -37.60 -15.58 -40.43
CA ASN A 8 -37.04 -16.85 -40.90
C ASN A 8 -37.58 -17.25 -42.28
N SER A 9 -37.08 -16.61 -43.35
CA SER A 9 -37.19 -17.15 -44.70
C SER A 9 -35.88 -17.84 -45.09
N PRO A 10 -35.90 -19.01 -45.78
CA PRO A 10 -34.66 -19.72 -46.12
C PRO A 10 -33.74 -18.90 -47.04
N LEU A 11 -34.29 -17.92 -47.77
CA LEU A 11 -33.52 -17.03 -48.64
C LEU A 11 -32.53 -16.13 -47.87
N SER A 12 -32.88 -15.66 -46.65
CA SER A 12 -31.97 -14.79 -45.88
C SER A 12 -30.73 -15.56 -45.40
N GLN A 13 -30.93 -16.81 -44.95
CA GLN A 13 -29.85 -17.70 -44.50
C GLN A 13 -28.89 -18.05 -45.64
N VAL A 14 -29.41 -18.29 -46.86
CA VAL A 14 -28.59 -18.51 -48.06
C VAL A 14 -27.77 -17.26 -48.43
N ILE A 15 -28.36 -16.06 -48.35
CA ILE A 15 -27.64 -14.80 -48.60
C ILE A 15 -26.51 -14.58 -47.57
N GLU A 16 -26.71 -14.94 -46.31
CA GLU A 16 -25.69 -14.80 -45.28
C GLU A 16 -24.56 -15.84 -45.39
N LEU A 17 -24.90 -17.08 -45.80
CA LEU A 17 -23.91 -18.10 -46.19
C LEU A 17 -23.06 -17.64 -47.37
N LEU A 18 -23.67 -17.10 -48.43
CA LEU A 18 -22.95 -16.53 -49.59
C LEU A 18 -22.01 -15.39 -49.20
N LYS A 19 -22.44 -14.49 -48.29
CA LYS A 19 -21.57 -13.43 -47.75
C LYS A 19 -20.36 -13.99 -46.98
N LYS A 20 -20.57 -15.01 -46.14
CA LYS A 20 -19.47 -15.67 -45.38
C LYS A 20 -18.49 -16.40 -46.31
N LEU A 21 -18.99 -17.02 -47.38
CA LEU A 21 -18.18 -17.67 -48.42
C LEU A 21 -17.34 -16.66 -49.22
N LEU A 22 -17.96 -15.56 -49.67
CA LEU A 22 -17.28 -14.49 -50.40
C LEU A 22 -16.17 -13.82 -49.56
N HIS A 23 -16.41 -13.66 -48.26
CA HIS A 23 -15.41 -13.11 -47.33
C HIS A 23 -14.23 -14.07 -47.10
N HIS A 24 -14.48 -15.38 -47.00
CA HIS A 24 -13.41 -16.40 -46.98
C HIS A 24 -12.60 -16.40 -48.29
N PHE A 25 -13.25 -16.26 -49.44
CA PHE A 25 -12.58 -16.17 -50.73
C PHE A 25 -11.66 -14.93 -50.84
N HIS A 26 -12.10 -13.77 -50.33
CA HIS A 26 -11.25 -12.57 -50.24
C HIS A 26 -10.03 -12.77 -49.33
N ASN A 27 -10.22 -13.38 -48.15
CA ASN A 27 -9.11 -13.65 -47.24
C ASN A 27 -8.13 -14.66 -47.84
N LEU A 28 -8.60 -15.68 -48.54
CA LEU A 28 -7.76 -16.65 -49.27
C LEU A 28 -6.92 -15.97 -50.35
N LEU A 29 -7.52 -15.07 -51.15
CA LEU A 29 -6.81 -14.23 -52.13
C LEU A 29 -5.73 -13.35 -51.48
N LEU A 30 -6.01 -12.76 -50.31
CA LEU A 30 -5.05 -11.96 -49.57
C LEU A 30 -3.85 -12.80 -49.10
N TYR A 31 -4.06 -14.03 -48.61
CA TYR A 31 -2.98 -14.93 -48.23
C TYR A 31 -2.12 -15.35 -49.44
N PHE A 32 -2.72 -15.65 -50.59
CA PHE A 32 -1.97 -15.93 -51.82
C PHE A 32 -1.14 -14.72 -52.29
N PHE A 33 -1.66 -13.49 -52.16
CA PHE A 33 -0.95 -12.27 -52.52
C PHE A 33 0.25 -12.01 -51.59
N ILE A 34 0.09 -12.20 -50.28
CA ILE A 34 1.18 -12.10 -49.30
C ILE A 34 2.26 -13.14 -49.57
N LEU A 35 1.88 -14.39 -49.88
CA LEU A 35 2.82 -15.46 -50.23
C LEU A 35 3.58 -15.15 -51.52
N TRP A 36 2.92 -14.59 -52.53
CA TRP A 36 3.57 -14.13 -53.77
C TRP A 36 4.60 -13.03 -53.54
N ILE A 37 4.31 -12.04 -52.68
CA ILE A 37 5.28 -11.02 -52.28
C ILE A 37 6.49 -11.67 -51.57
N GLY A 38 6.25 -12.62 -50.66
CA GLY A 38 7.31 -13.35 -49.97
C GLY A 38 8.24 -14.12 -50.93
N VAL A 39 7.67 -14.77 -51.96
CA VAL A 39 8.44 -15.46 -53.00
C VAL A 39 9.24 -14.49 -53.86
N ILE A 40 8.66 -13.34 -54.27
CA ILE A 40 9.39 -12.31 -55.04
C ILE A 40 10.57 -11.76 -54.23
N VAL A 41 10.36 -11.41 -52.95
CA VAL A 41 11.44 -10.93 -52.08
C VAL A 41 12.51 -12.00 -51.88
N GLY A 42 12.13 -13.27 -51.71
CA GLY A 42 13.06 -14.40 -51.64
C GLY A 42 13.93 -14.52 -52.90
N ILE A 43 13.33 -14.43 -54.09
CA ILE A 43 14.05 -14.49 -55.37
C ILE A 43 15.00 -13.29 -55.57
N ILE A 44 14.64 -12.10 -55.09
CA ILE A 44 15.48 -10.91 -55.16
C ILE A 44 16.68 -11.00 -54.19
N VAL A 45 16.48 -11.53 -52.98
CA VAL A 45 17.51 -11.57 -51.92
C VAL A 45 18.45 -12.78 -52.04
N TYR A 46 17.98 -13.90 -52.61
CA TYR A 46 18.76 -15.14 -52.72
C TYR A 46 20.10 -14.98 -53.49
N PRO A 47 20.18 -14.29 -54.65
CA PRO A 47 21.45 -14.02 -55.33
C PRO A 47 22.42 -13.19 -54.48
N SER A 48 21.92 -12.23 -53.69
CA SER A 48 22.74 -11.39 -52.82
C SER A 48 23.38 -12.17 -51.66
N LEU A 49 22.77 -13.27 -51.23
CA LEU A 49 23.28 -14.12 -50.16
C LEU A 49 24.35 -15.12 -50.64
N GLN A 50 24.38 -15.47 -51.94
CA GLN A 50 25.40 -16.37 -52.49
C GLN A 50 26.77 -15.71 -52.70
N GLY A 51 26.86 -14.37 -52.64
CA GLY A 51 28.10 -13.62 -52.85
C GLY A 51 29.08 -13.60 -51.67
N LEU A 52 28.79 -14.29 -50.55
CA LEU A 52 29.52 -14.15 -49.28
C LEU A 52 30.22 -15.44 -48.79
N SER A 53 30.25 -16.51 -49.60
CA SER A 53 30.79 -17.81 -49.19
C SER A 53 32.08 -18.23 -49.92
N SER A 54 33.23 -17.84 -49.36
CA SER A 54 34.55 -18.49 -49.49
C SER A 54 35.33 -18.33 -50.84
N PRO A 55 36.64 -18.65 -50.89
CA PRO A 55 37.68 -18.04 -50.04
C PRO A 55 39.00 -17.66 -50.76
N SER A 56 39.71 -16.68 -50.19
CA SER A 56 41.18 -16.50 -50.19
C SER A 56 42.01 -16.29 -51.50
N SER A 57 42.93 -15.32 -51.40
CA SER A 57 44.19 -15.13 -52.17
C SER A 57 44.14 -14.82 -53.67
N LEU A 58 44.67 -13.64 -54.04
CA LEU A 58 46.05 -13.54 -54.57
C LEU A 58 46.62 -12.12 -54.46
N THR A 59 47.95 -12.03 -54.42
CA THR A 59 48.78 -10.83 -54.22
C THR A 59 49.26 -10.23 -55.54
N ILE A 60 49.76 -8.98 -55.54
CA ILE A 60 50.86 -8.60 -56.48
C ILE A 60 50.93 -7.12 -56.99
N GLN A 61 51.75 -6.24 -56.39
CA GLN A 61 52.43 -5.04 -56.97
C GLN A 61 51.68 -3.91 -57.72
N SER A 62 51.56 -2.77 -57.03
CA SER A 62 52.10 -1.43 -57.37
C SER A 62 52.37 -0.98 -58.83
N VAL A 63 51.89 0.22 -59.16
CA VAL A 63 52.67 1.29 -59.85
C VAL A 63 52.49 2.61 -59.07
N SER A 64 53.50 3.49 -59.11
CA SER A 64 53.69 4.63 -58.20
C SER A 64 53.20 5.99 -58.74
N GLN A 65 53.07 6.97 -57.83
CA GLN A 65 53.03 8.43 -58.06
C GLN A 65 51.73 8.97 -58.73
N LEU A 66 51.19 10.14 -58.36
CA LEU A 66 51.84 11.40 -57.94
C LEU A 66 51.00 12.22 -56.92
N PHE A 67 51.50 13.41 -56.58
CA PHE A 67 50.89 14.51 -55.79
C PHE A 67 50.92 14.40 -54.26
N PHE A 68 51.91 15.09 -53.69
CA PHE A 68 51.91 15.52 -52.29
C PHE A 68 50.88 16.64 -52.07
N VAL A 69 50.05 16.50 -51.04
CA VAL A 69 49.49 17.62 -50.27
C VAL A 69 49.70 17.28 -48.80
N THR A 70 50.10 18.27 -47.99
CA THR A 70 50.38 18.07 -46.56
C THR A 70 49.12 17.66 -45.80
N PRO A 71 49.18 16.68 -44.87
CA PRO A 71 48.07 16.43 -43.97
C PRO A 71 47.85 17.66 -43.07
N PRO A 72 46.61 18.01 -42.72
CA PRO A 72 46.35 18.91 -41.59
C PRO A 72 46.87 18.28 -40.29
N PRO A 73 47.11 19.08 -39.23
CA PRO A 73 47.59 18.55 -37.95
C PRO A 73 46.59 17.52 -37.38
N PRO A 74 47.07 16.54 -36.58
CA PRO A 74 46.19 15.61 -35.91
C PRO A 74 45.26 16.40 -34.98
N ILE A 75 43.96 16.35 -35.27
CA ILE A 75 42.94 16.73 -34.29
C ILE A 75 43.10 15.75 -33.13
N LEU A 76 43.32 16.28 -31.93
CA LEU A 76 43.29 15.50 -30.70
C LEU A 76 41.91 14.87 -30.55
N SER A 77 41.81 13.56 -30.81
CA SER A 77 40.67 12.76 -30.39
C SER A 77 40.69 12.72 -28.86
N PRO A 78 39.72 13.31 -28.14
CA PRO A 78 39.62 13.10 -26.70
C PRO A 78 39.42 11.61 -26.43
N SER A 79 39.97 11.08 -25.32
CA SER A 79 39.88 9.64 -25.10
C SER A 79 38.42 9.20 -24.92
N PHE A 80 37.99 8.24 -25.74
CA PHE A 80 36.77 7.49 -25.46
C PHE A 80 37.07 6.54 -24.30
N GLN A 81 36.95 7.06 -23.08
CA GLN A 81 36.81 6.23 -21.88
C GLN A 81 35.61 5.29 -22.08
N ASP A 82 35.78 4.01 -21.73
CA ASP A 82 34.77 2.94 -21.90
C ASP A 82 33.65 3.07 -20.86
N ASN A 83 32.93 4.19 -20.94
CA ASN A 83 31.82 4.57 -20.08
C ASN A 83 30.58 3.74 -20.46
N GLY A 84 30.51 2.54 -19.90
CA GLY A 84 29.41 1.59 -20.08
C GLY A 84 28.10 2.06 -19.44
N LEU A 85 27.43 1.16 -18.69
CA LEU A 85 26.14 1.49 -18.07
C LEU A 85 26.21 2.72 -17.16
N ASP A 86 27.37 3.00 -16.55
CA ASP A 86 27.57 4.08 -15.57
C ASP A 86 27.13 5.48 -16.05
N MET A 87 27.20 5.76 -17.36
CA MET A 87 26.66 6.99 -17.97
C MET A 87 25.14 7.17 -17.77
N PHE A 88 24.41 6.07 -17.51
CA PHE A 88 22.98 6.04 -17.19
C PHE A 88 22.69 5.81 -15.70
N LEU A 89 23.69 5.41 -14.89
CA LEU A 89 23.49 5.01 -13.49
C LEU A 89 23.95 6.07 -12.49
N ILE A 90 25.05 6.75 -12.79
CA ILE A 90 25.62 7.80 -11.94
C ILE A 90 24.78 9.06 -12.14
N PRO A 91 24.14 9.62 -11.09
CA PRO A 91 23.46 10.91 -11.20
C PRO A 91 24.48 11.97 -11.61
N LEU A 92 24.20 12.70 -12.70
CA LEU A 92 25.08 13.74 -13.23
C LEU A 92 25.46 14.73 -12.11
N LYS A 93 26.73 14.70 -11.69
CA LYS A 93 27.26 15.58 -10.62
C LYS A 93 27.11 17.07 -10.97
N ASN A 94 27.12 17.39 -12.26
CA ASN A 94 26.74 18.68 -12.79
C ASN A 94 25.48 18.52 -13.64
N ILE A 95 24.40 19.20 -13.26
CA ILE A 95 23.11 19.19 -13.97
C ILE A 95 23.13 20.14 -15.18
N MET A 96 24.08 21.08 -15.23
CA MET A 96 24.29 21.93 -16.40
C MET A 96 24.86 21.13 -17.58
N HIS A 97 24.26 21.31 -18.75
CA HIS A 97 24.63 20.70 -20.02
C HIS A 97 24.45 21.69 -21.18
N ASP A 98 24.99 21.37 -22.34
CA ASP A 98 24.90 22.13 -23.58
C ASP A 98 23.77 21.66 -24.53
N MET A 99 23.30 20.41 -24.39
CA MET A 99 22.22 19.82 -25.22
C MET A 99 21.03 20.77 -25.40
N GLU A 100 20.63 20.97 -26.66
CA GLU A 100 19.46 21.79 -27.00
C GLU A 100 18.13 21.07 -26.69
N ASP A 101 17.03 21.83 -26.63
CA ASP A 101 15.72 21.35 -26.15
C ASP A 101 15.24 20.08 -26.88
N ASN A 102 15.46 20.00 -28.20
CA ASN A 102 15.08 18.82 -29.00
C ASN A 102 15.91 17.58 -28.67
N GLU A 103 17.21 17.75 -28.41
CA GLU A 103 18.13 16.66 -28.06
C GLU A 103 17.87 16.19 -26.63
N LEU A 104 17.73 17.12 -25.68
CA LEU A 104 17.38 16.85 -24.29
C LEU A 104 16.03 16.09 -24.19
N LEU A 105 14.98 16.54 -24.90
CA LEU A 105 13.69 15.86 -24.90
C LEU A 105 13.76 14.47 -25.55
N TRP A 106 14.55 14.31 -26.61
CA TRP A 106 14.78 13.01 -27.25
C TRP A 106 15.53 12.04 -26.32
N ARG A 107 16.64 12.47 -25.72
CA ARG A 107 17.42 11.68 -24.75
C ARG A 107 16.61 11.32 -23.50
N ALA A 108 15.83 12.26 -22.97
CA ALA A 108 14.94 12.02 -21.84
C ALA A 108 13.74 11.11 -22.15
N SER A 109 13.41 10.89 -23.43
CA SER A 109 12.36 9.94 -23.84
C SER A 109 12.83 8.48 -23.88
N MET A 110 14.12 8.21 -23.65
CA MET A 110 14.67 6.85 -23.58
C MET A 110 14.17 6.13 -22.32
N ASP A 111 13.47 5.01 -22.53
CA ASP A 111 12.84 4.23 -21.46
C ASP A 111 13.09 2.72 -21.66
N PRO A 112 13.76 2.03 -20.71
CA PRO A 112 14.11 0.62 -20.85
C PRO A 112 12.87 -0.27 -20.77
N LYS A 113 12.67 -1.11 -21.80
CA LYS A 113 11.51 -2.02 -21.86
C LYS A 113 11.71 -3.31 -21.05
N ILE A 114 12.94 -3.58 -20.61
CA ILE A 114 13.24 -4.55 -19.55
C ILE A 114 13.10 -3.80 -18.21
N ARG A 115 12.15 -4.24 -17.37
CA ARG A 115 11.85 -3.59 -16.08
C ARG A 115 12.79 -4.00 -14.94
N ASP A 116 13.42 -5.16 -15.08
CA ASP A 116 14.37 -5.69 -14.10
C ASP A 116 15.72 -5.02 -14.32
N TYR A 117 16.05 -4.05 -13.47
CA TYR A 117 17.31 -3.33 -13.52
C TYR A 117 18.48 -4.25 -13.14
N PRO A 118 19.63 -4.23 -13.86
CA PRO A 118 20.77 -5.10 -13.58
C PRO A 118 21.58 -4.72 -12.32
N TYR A 119 21.01 -3.92 -11.43
CA TYR A 119 21.62 -3.37 -10.20
C TYR A 119 20.54 -3.06 -9.16
N PRO A 120 20.86 -3.06 -7.85
CA PRO A 120 19.95 -2.58 -6.81
C PRO A 120 19.63 -1.09 -7.02
N ARG A 121 18.34 -0.75 -7.09
CA ARG A 121 17.86 0.60 -7.41
C ARG A 121 17.01 1.15 -6.27
N ILE A 122 17.29 2.39 -5.86
CA ILE A 122 16.48 3.14 -4.88
C ILE A 122 15.59 4.12 -5.67
N PRO A 123 14.25 4.03 -5.59
CA PRO A 123 13.35 5.01 -6.20
C PRO A 123 13.55 6.41 -5.61
N LYS A 124 13.56 7.44 -6.46
CA LYS A 124 13.71 8.83 -6.04
C LYS A 124 12.50 9.68 -6.41
N VAL A 125 12.32 10.75 -5.65
CA VAL A 125 11.39 11.84 -5.94
C VAL A 125 12.17 13.04 -6.47
N ALA A 126 11.84 13.50 -7.68
CA ALA A 126 12.37 14.71 -8.30
C ALA A 126 11.52 15.93 -7.89
N PHE A 127 12.15 16.85 -7.14
CA PHE A 127 11.56 18.12 -6.76
C PHE A 127 11.99 19.20 -7.76
N MET A 128 11.08 19.61 -8.63
CA MET A 128 11.35 20.52 -9.74
C MET A 128 10.81 21.91 -9.43
N PHE A 129 11.70 22.86 -9.16
CA PHE A 129 11.36 24.24 -8.83
C PHE A 129 11.37 25.11 -10.09
N LEU A 130 10.20 25.57 -10.53
CA LEU A 130 10.06 26.57 -11.58
C LEU A 130 9.89 27.94 -10.93
N THR A 131 10.85 28.83 -11.14
CA THR A 131 11.01 30.07 -10.38
C THR A 131 11.33 31.27 -11.28
N TRP A 132 11.01 32.47 -10.80
CA TRP A 132 11.36 33.71 -11.51
C TRP A 132 12.71 34.32 -11.08
N GLY A 133 13.24 33.92 -9.92
CA GLY A 133 14.44 34.47 -9.30
C GLY A 133 14.86 33.64 -8.07
N PRO A 134 15.28 34.24 -6.95
CA PRO A 134 15.78 33.50 -5.78
C PRO A 134 14.72 32.55 -5.17
N LEU A 135 15.21 31.57 -4.40
CA LEU A 135 14.42 30.70 -3.53
C LEU A 135 14.42 31.23 -2.08
N PRO A 136 13.59 32.22 -1.70
CA PRO A 136 13.61 32.79 -0.35
C PRO A 136 13.17 31.80 0.75
N LEU A 137 12.56 30.68 0.37
CA LEU A 137 12.17 29.61 1.29
C LEU A 137 13.17 28.45 1.31
N ALA A 138 14.35 28.59 0.69
CA ALA A 138 15.38 27.55 0.66
C ALA A 138 15.75 26.98 2.05
N PRO A 139 15.90 27.76 3.13
CA PRO A 139 16.22 27.21 4.46
C PRO A 139 15.14 26.29 5.04
N LEU A 140 13.87 26.50 4.68
CA LEU A 140 12.78 25.58 5.05
C LEU A 140 12.89 24.25 4.29
N TRP A 141 13.27 24.32 3.01
CA TRP A 141 13.47 23.15 2.16
C TRP A 141 14.74 22.38 2.53
N GLU A 142 15.86 23.05 2.80
CA GLU A 142 17.08 22.45 3.36
C GLU A 142 16.79 21.65 4.62
N ARG A 143 15.97 22.20 5.53
CA ARG A 143 15.54 21.50 6.73
C ARG A 143 14.58 20.33 6.46
N PHE A 144 13.78 20.41 5.39
CA PHE A 144 12.94 19.30 4.94
C PHE A 144 13.77 18.15 4.35
N PHE A 145 14.81 18.44 3.57
CA PHE A 145 15.63 17.45 2.85
C PHE A 145 16.77 16.80 3.67
N ARG A 146 17.20 17.44 4.76
CA ARG A 146 18.35 17.03 5.58
C ARG A 146 18.19 15.63 6.18
N GLY A 147 19.14 14.74 5.88
CA GLY A 147 19.17 13.36 6.38
C GLY A 147 18.42 12.35 5.50
N HIS A 148 18.02 12.75 4.29
CA HIS A 148 17.30 11.91 3.31
C HIS A 148 18.06 11.79 1.98
N GLU A 149 19.37 12.01 2.01
CA GLU A 149 20.24 12.05 0.85
C GLU A 149 20.16 10.73 0.06
N GLY A 150 20.00 10.84 -1.27
CA GLY A 150 19.81 9.68 -2.15
C GLY A 150 18.36 9.25 -2.38
N LEU A 151 17.40 9.68 -1.55
CA LEU A 151 15.95 9.44 -1.74
C LEU A 151 15.26 10.47 -2.65
N PHE A 152 15.97 11.55 -3.01
CA PHE A 152 15.44 12.63 -3.82
C PHE A 152 16.48 13.20 -4.80
N THR A 153 15.99 13.98 -5.75
CA THR A 153 16.77 14.90 -6.58
C THR A 153 16.09 16.27 -6.61
N ILE A 154 16.85 17.32 -6.88
CA ILE A 154 16.35 18.70 -6.99
C ILE A 154 16.79 19.25 -8.35
N TYR A 155 15.86 19.91 -9.05
CA TYR A 155 16.11 20.63 -10.30
C TYR A 155 15.50 22.02 -10.20
N VAL A 156 16.27 23.05 -10.53
CA VAL A 156 15.85 24.45 -10.44
C VAL A 156 15.89 25.08 -11.83
N HIS A 157 14.76 25.62 -12.27
CA HIS A 157 14.67 26.50 -13.43
C HIS A 157 14.42 27.92 -12.94
N THR A 158 15.33 28.82 -13.30
CA THR A 158 15.32 30.25 -12.95
C THR A 158 15.21 31.09 -14.22
N ASN A 159 14.90 32.39 -14.08
CA ASN A 159 15.06 33.30 -15.21
C ASN A 159 16.52 33.30 -15.68
N SER A 160 16.76 33.29 -17.00
CA SER A 160 18.11 33.23 -17.58
C SER A 160 18.96 34.46 -17.28
N SER A 161 18.34 35.57 -16.88
CA SER A 161 19.00 36.81 -16.42
C SER A 161 19.14 36.91 -14.89
N TYR A 162 19.00 35.80 -14.17
CA TYR A 162 19.27 35.72 -12.73
C TYR A 162 20.49 34.84 -12.50
N ASP A 163 21.52 35.36 -11.83
CA ASP A 163 22.67 34.58 -11.38
C ASP A 163 22.40 34.02 -9.98
N GLU A 164 22.47 32.69 -9.87
CA GLU A 164 22.01 31.94 -8.72
C GLU A 164 23.17 31.69 -7.75
N PHE A 165 23.28 32.55 -6.73
CA PHE A 165 24.21 32.33 -5.62
C PHE A 165 23.59 31.39 -4.58
N MET A 166 24.10 30.17 -4.49
CA MET A 166 23.79 29.19 -3.45
C MET A 166 25.07 28.77 -2.72
N PRO A 167 25.09 28.70 -1.37
CA PRO A 167 26.20 28.13 -0.61
C PRO A 167 26.49 26.68 -1.02
N GLN A 168 27.76 26.24 -0.96
CA GLN A 168 28.17 24.89 -1.38
C GLN A 168 27.57 23.76 -0.52
N ASP A 169 27.19 24.07 0.71
CA ASP A 169 26.51 23.21 1.68
C ASP A 169 24.97 23.19 1.52
N SER A 170 24.40 24.09 0.69
CA SER A 170 22.97 24.08 0.39
C SER A 170 22.59 22.90 -0.51
N VAL A 171 21.45 22.26 -0.23
CA VAL A 171 20.89 21.19 -1.08
C VAL A 171 20.58 21.64 -2.51
N PHE A 172 20.43 22.97 -2.71
CA PHE A 172 20.20 23.62 -3.99
C PHE A 172 21.49 23.92 -4.78
N TYR A 173 22.67 23.71 -4.20
CA TYR A 173 23.94 23.90 -4.90
C TYR A 173 24.06 22.98 -6.13
N GLY A 174 24.43 23.55 -7.28
CA GLY A 174 24.56 22.82 -8.55
C GLY A 174 23.25 22.24 -9.09
N ARG A 175 22.07 22.67 -8.60
CA ARG A 175 20.75 22.15 -9.02
C ARG A 175 20.08 22.90 -10.16
N ARG A 176 20.66 24.02 -10.59
CA ARG A 176 20.17 24.80 -11.73
C ARG A 176 20.26 23.97 -13.02
N ILE A 177 19.18 23.88 -13.77
CA ILE A 177 19.16 23.32 -15.13
C ILE A 177 19.45 24.44 -16.15
N PRO A 178 19.94 24.12 -17.37
CA PRO A 178 20.06 25.09 -18.46
C PRO A 178 18.73 25.81 -18.70
N SER A 179 18.65 27.09 -18.32
CA SER A 179 17.38 27.81 -18.18
C SER A 179 17.19 28.84 -19.29
N LYS A 180 15.96 28.93 -19.81
CA LYS A 180 15.55 29.86 -20.88
C LYS A 180 14.40 30.76 -20.38
N ARG A 181 14.27 31.96 -20.95
CA ARG A 181 13.30 32.99 -20.53
C ARG A 181 11.85 32.50 -20.58
N VAL A 182 11.09 32.73 -19.49
CA VAL A 182 9.68 32.34 -19.30
C VAL A 182 8.79 33.56 -19.10
N ASP A 183 7.59 33.56 -19.69
CA ASP A 183 6.54 34.57 -19.46
C ASP A 183 5.26 33.94 -18.90
N TRP A 184 4.54 34.67 -18.06
CA TRP A 184 3.31 34.18 -17.45
C TRP A 184 2.19 33.94 -18.49
N GLY A 185 1.61 32.74 -18.49
CA GLY A 185 0.52 32.34 -19.39
C GLY A 185 0.92 32.13 -20.86
N ASN A 186 2.22 32.19 -21.17
CA ASN A 186 2.80 31.96 -22.49
C ASN A 186 3.28 30.50 -22.63
N ALA A 187 3.48 30.03 -23.87
CA ALA A 187 3.90 28.66 -24.15
C ALA A 187 5.27 28.30 -23.54
N ASN A 188 6.19 29.26 -23.40
CA ASN A 188 7.51 29.04 -22.81
C ASN A 188 7.47 28.61 -21.33
N MET A 189 6.35 28.84 -20.61
CA MET A 189 6.11 28.26 -19.29
C MET A 189 6.13 26.72 -19.33
N VAL A 190 5.36 26.13 -20.26
CA VAL A 190 5.30 24.68 -20.46
C VAL A 190 6.60 24.14 -21.07
N GLU A 191 7.35 24.95 -21.80
CA GLU A 191 8.70 24.56 -22.27
C GLU A 191 9.69 24.47 -21.11
N ALA A 192 9.56 25.31 -20.07
CA ALA A 192 10.33 25.17 -18.83
C ALA A 192 9.91 23.94 -18.01
N GLU A 193 8.60 23.67 -17.89
CA GLU A 193 8.07 22.45 -17.26
C GLU A 193 8.56 21.18 -17.96
N ARG A 194 8.53 21.14 -19.30
CA ARG A 194 9.07 20.03 -20.10
C ARG A 194 10.59 19.89 -19.95
N ARG A 195 11.33 21.00 -19.83
CA ARG A 195 12.79 20.98 -19.65
C ARG A 195 13.21 20.50 -18.25
N LEU A 196 12.46 20.87 -17.21
CA LEU A 196 12.58 20.33 -15.86
C LEU A 196 12.30 18.83 -15.85
N LEU A 197 11.17 18.38 -16.43
CA LEU A 197 10.84 16.97 -16.56
C LEU A 197 11.91 16.19 -17.34
N ALA A 198 12.44 16.74 -18.43
CA ALA A 198 13.47 16.10 -19.22
C ALA A 198 14.78 15.93 -18.44
N ASN A 199 15.27 16.98 -17.78
CA ASN A 199 16.44 16.90 -16.89
C ASN A 199 16.24 15.90 -15.76
N ALA A 200 15.04 15.87 -15.17
CA ALA A 200 14.70 14.92 -14.12
C ALA A 200 14.62 13.46 -14.61
N LEU A 201 14.21 13.22 -15.86
CA LEU A 201 14.14 11.88 -16.45
C LEU A 201 15.52 11.29 -16.77
N LEU A 202 16.56 12.12 -16.95
CA LEU A 202 17.93 11.65 -17.18
C LEU A 202 18.51 10.88 -15.98
N ASP A 203 18.15 11.22 -14.74
CA ASP A 203 18.38 10.29 -13.62
C ASP A 203 17.32 9.18 -13.70
N ILE A 204 17.77 8.00 -14.11
CA ILE A 204 16.94 6.79 -14.21
C ILE A 204 16.31 6.41 -12.86
N ASN A 205 16.85 6.91 -11.74
CA ASN A 205 16.35 6.65 -10.40
C ASN A 205 15.08 7.42 -10.05
N ASN A 206 14.76 8.53 -10.71
CA ASN A 206 13.55 9.29 -10.45
C ASN A 206 12.29 8.54 -10.94
N GLU A 207 11.38 8.21 -10.02
CA GLU A 207 10.06 7.64 -10.31
C GLU A 207 8.93 8.68 -10.24
N ARG A 208 9.06 9.69 -9.36
CA ARG A 208 8.02 10.68 -9.09
C ARG A 208 8.54 12.09 -9.34
N PHE A 209 7.70 12.95 -9.92
CA PHE A 209 8.09 14.24 -10.47
C PHE A 209 7.11 15.32 -10.01
N ILE A 210 7.54 16.22 -9.12
CA ILE A 210 6.71 17.25 -8.51
C ILE A 210 7.11 18.63 -9.06
N LEU A 211 6.14 19.41 -9.53
CA LEU A 211 6.36 20.82 -9.84
C LEU A 211 6.10 21.71 -8.62
N LEU A 212 7.04 22.62 -8.32
CA LEU A 212 7.01 23.58 -7.21
C LEU A 212 7.49 24.97 -7.66
N SER A 213 7.33 25.98 -6.80
CA SER A 213 7.78 27.37 -7.04
C SER A 213 8.54 27.91 -5.84
N GLU A 214 9.12 29.10 -5.98
CA GLU A 214 9.82 29.86 -4.92
C GLU A 214 8.96 30.22 -3.70
N SER A 215 7.68 29.85 -3.74
CA SER A 215 6.61 30.27 -2.84
C SER A 215 5.69 29.12 -2.40
N CYS A 216 6.12 27.88 -2.65
CA CYS A 216 5.51 26.66 -2.12
C CYS A 216 6.23 26.22 -0.83
N ILE A 217 5.48 25.65 0.11
CA ILE A 217 6.00 25.00 1.33
C ILE A 217 5.59 23.52 1.40
N PRO A 218 6.38 22.65 2.05
CA PRO A 218 5.92 21.33 2.47
C PRO A 218 5.03 21.45 3.71
N LEU A 219 3.96 20.65 3.79
CA LEU A 219 3.05 20.60 4.94
C LEU A 219 3.45 19.54 5.97
N PHE A 220 4.11 18.47 5.52
CA PHE A 220 4.54 17.31 6.31
C PHE A 220 6.06 17.11 6.19
N ASN A 221 6.63 16.19 6.98
CA ASN A 221 8.06 15.85 6.90
C ASN A 221 8.38 15.05 5.61
N PHE A 222 9.67 14.99 5.25
CA PHE A 222 10.12 14.30 4.03
C PHE A 222 9.66 12.84 4.00
N SER A 223 9.83 12.08 5.09
CA SER A 223 9.47 10.67 5.15
C SER A 223 7.99 10.43 4.78
N THR A 224 7.09 11.29 5.28
CA THR A 224 5.65 11.22 4.97
C THR A 224 5.38 11.52 3.49
N VAL A 225 6.04 12.55 2.94
CA VAL A 225 5.89 12.94 1.53
C VAL A 225 6.46 11.87 0.60
N TYR A 226 7.66 11.35 0.90
CA TYR A 226 8.34 10.32 0.13
C TYR A 226 7.54 9.01 0.12
N SER A 227 7.17 8.46 1.28
CA SER A 227 6.39 7.22 1.33
C SER A 227 5.03 7.35 0.64
N PHE A 228 4.31 8.46 0.82
CA PHE A 228 3.06 8.70 0.10
C PHE A 228 3.24 8.64 -1.43
N LEU A 229 4.32 9.22 -1.94
CA LEU A 229 4.58 9.33 -3.37
C LEU A 229 5.08 8.01 -3.98
N ILE A 230 6.03 7.34 -3.33
CA ILE A 230 6.59 6.07 -3.81
C ILE A 230 5.56 4.93 -3.70
N ASP A 231 4.77 4.85 -2.62
CA ASP A 231 3.76 3.80 -2.43
C ASP A 231 2.46 4.04 -3.24
N SER A 232 2.25 5.25 -3.76
CA SER A 232 1.07 5.56 -4.58
C SER A 232 1.10 4.83 -5.93
N THR A 233 -0.06 4.39 -6.40
CA THR A 233 -0.27 3.89 -7.77
C THR A 233 -0.77 4.98 -8.74
N LEU A 234 -1.21 6.12 -8.20
CA LEU A 234 -1.85 7.24 -8.90
C LEU A 234 -0.87 8.40 -9.14
N THR A 235 -1.23 9.28 -10.07
CA THR A 235 -0.63 10.61 -10.28
C THR A 235 -1.63 11.71 -9.94
N HIS A 236 -1.16 12.95 -9.80
CA HIS A 236 -1.96 14.03 -9.22
C HIS A 236 -1.94 15.29 -10.09
N VAL A 237 -2.75 15.26 -11.15
CA VAL A 237 -3.04 16.39 -12.03
C VAL A 237 -4.51 16.79 -11.89
N ASP A 238 -4.79 18.03 -11.50
CA ASP A 238 -6.13 18.62 -11.61
C ASP A 238 -6.63 18.48 -13.05
N SER A 239 -7.78 17.84 -13.28
CA SER A 239 -8.33 17.71 -14.64
C SER A 239 -9.86 17.76 -14.63
N TYR A 240 -10.39 18.87 -15.13
CA TYR A 240 -11.80 19.23 -15.02
C TYR A 240 -12.38 19.69 -16.35
N ASP A 241 -13.63 19.33 -16.60
CA ASP A 241 -14.44 19.84 -17.70
C ASP A 241 -15.28 21.04 -17.20
N LEU A 242 -14.74 22.25 -17.34
CA LEU A 242 -15.35 23.49 -16.83
C LEU A 242 -15.70 24.44 -17.97
N THR A 243 -16.90 25.02 -17.92
CA THR A 243 -17.39 26.03 -18.87
C THR A 243 -16.43 27.21 -19.03
N ILE A 244 -15.84 27.69 -17.94
CA ILE A 244 -14.82 28.77 -17.96
C ILE A 244 -13.54 28.30 -18.67
N GLY A 245 -13.10 27.07 -18.44
CA GLY A 245 -11.93 26.49 -19.10
C GLY A 245 -12.14 26.31 -20.61
N ARG A 246 -13.37 26.02 -21.04
CA ARG A 246 -13.76 25.89 -22.45
C ARG A 246 -13.65 27.19 -23.24
N VAL A 247 -13.68 28.36 -22.60
CA VAL A 247 -13.54 29.68 -23.28
C VAL A 247 -12.13 29.86 -23.89
N ARG A 248 -11.12 29.14 -23.40
CA ARG A 248 -9.74 29.20 -23.92
C ARG A 248 -9.42 28.21 -25.05
N TYR A 249 -10.35 27.32 -25.41
CA TYR A 249 -10.17 26.40 -26.52
C TYR A 249 -10.27 27.14 -27.87
N ASP A 250 -9.23 27.02 -28.71
CA ASP A 250 -9.24 27.58 -30.06
C ASP A 250 -9.78 26.56 -31.08
N ARG A 251 -10.68 27.00 -31.97
CA ARG A 251 -11.28 26.13 -32.99
C ARG A 251 -10.26 25.55 -33.97
N ARG A 252 -9.08 26.18 -34.15
CA ARG A 252 -7.98 25.69 -35.00
C ARG A 252 -7.29 24.44 -34.45
N MET A 253 -7.58 24.04 -33.22
CA MET A 253 -7.10 22.78 -32.63
C MET A 253 -7.90 21.56 -33.12
N TYR A 254 -9.09 21.76 -33.70
CA TYR A 254 -9.87 20.75 -34.41
C TYR A 254 -9.22 20.41 -35.77
N PRO A 255 -9.21 19.14 -36.25
CA PRO A 255 -9.85 17.95 -35.67
C PRO A 255 -9.03 17.21 -34.61
N HIS A 256 -7.75 17.57 -34.45
CA HIS A 256 -6.75 16.83 -33.68
C HIS A 256 -7.03 16.80 -32.17
N ILE A 257 -7.43 17.93 -31.61
CA ILE A 257 -7.87 18.08 -30.21
C ILE A 257 -9.30 18.57 -30.25
N ARG A 258 -10.25 17.70 -29.87
CA ARG A 258 -11.69 18.00 -29.92
C ARG A 258 -12.14 18.70 -28.64
N MET A 259 -13.16 19.54 -28.77
CA MET A 259 -13.73 20.31 -27.67
C MET A 259 -14.18 19.46 -26.46
N HIS A 260 -14.57 18.19 -26.62
CA HIS A 260 -14.89 17.30 -25.48
C HIS A 260 -13.67 16.65 -24.81
N GLN A 261 -12.50 16.69 -25.46
CA GLN A 261 -11.23 16.21 -24.91
C GLN A 261 -10.52 17.28 -24.07
N TRP A 262 -10.83 18.56 -24.32
CA TRP A 262 -10.27 19.71 -23.59
C TRP A 262 -10.55 19.67 -22.08
N ARG A 263 -9.51 19.95 -21.28
CA ARG A 263 -9.59 20.02 -19.82
C ARG A 263 -8.96 21.31 -19.31
N LYS A 264 -9.40 21.76 -18.13
CA LYS A 264 -8.67 22.72 -17.29
C LYS A 264 -8.16 22.00 -16.05
N GLY A 265 -6.93 22.31 -15.65
CA GLY A 265 -6.35 21.96 -14.37
C GLY A 265 -5.76 23.16 -13.63
N SER A 266 -4.80 22.85 -12.79
CA SER A 266 -3.82 23.78 -12.22
C SER A 266 -2.45 23.44 -12.81
N GLN A 267 -1.54 24.41 -12.82
CA GLN A 267 -0.15 24.22 -13.21
C GLN A 267 0.59 23.20 -12.31
N TRP A 268 0.21 23.12 -11.03
CA TRP A 268 0.91 22.30 -10.04
C TRP A 268 0.50 20.83 -10.17
N PHE A 269 1.43 20.02 -10.68
CA PHE A 269 1.26 18.59 -10.87
C PHE A 269 2.22 17.75 -10.02
N GLU A 270 1.83 16.50 -9.81
CA GLU A 270 2.76 15.40 -9.56
C GLU A 270 2.50 14.29 -10.59
N LEU A 271 3.57 13.77 -11.19
CA LEU A 271 3.56 12.72 -12.22
C LEU A 271 4.45 11.55 -11.82
N ASP A 272 4.11 10.36 -12.28
CA ASP A 272 5.02 9.21 -12.28
C ASP A 272 5.89 9.22 -13.55
N ARG A 273 6.92 8.36 -13.59
CA ARG A 273 7.85 8.25 -14.72
C ARG A 273 7.14 7.98 -16.05
N ALA A 274 6.08 7.17 -16.04
CA ALA A 274 5.30 6.85 -17.24
C ALA A 274 4.59 8.08 -17.83
N MET A 275 3.98 8.93 -17.00
CA MET A 275 3.35 10.17 -17.48
C MET A 275 4.37 11.27 -17.79
N ALA A 276 5.46 11.37 -17.04
CA ALA A 276 6.58 12.27 -17.33
C ALA A 276 7.15 12.00 -18.74
N LEU A 277 7.41 10.73 -19.07
CA LEU A 277 7.87 10.29 -20.39
C LEU A 277 6.91 10.71 -21.52
N GLU A 278 5.60 10.57 -21.32
CA GLU A 278 4.59 10.98 -22.31
C GLU A 278 4.49 12.52 -22.47
N VAL A 279 4.73 13.28 -21.40
CA VAL A 279 4.78 14.75 -21.47
C VAL A 279 6.02 15.25 -22.23
N VAL A 280 7.18 14.59 -22.10
CA VAL A 280 8.41 14.98 -22.84
C VAL A 280 8.49 14.43 -24.26
N SER A 281 7.89 13.26 -24.52
CA SER A 281 7.89 12.61 -25.84
C SER A 281 6.74 13.03 -26.77
N ASP A 282 5.73 13.76 -26.27
CA ASP A 282 4.69 14.32 -27.13
C ASP A 282 5.26 15.38 -28.09
N THR A 283 5.37 14.98 -29.36
CA THR A 283 5.75 15.80 -30.50
C THR A 283 4.56 16.21 -31.36
N PHE A 284 3.33 15.79 -31.02
CA PHE A 284 2.15 15.95 -31.87
C PHE A 284 1.13 16.95 -31.32
N TYR A 285 0.72 16.80 -30.05
CA TYR A 285 -0.26 17.72 -29.46
C TYR A 285 0.39 19.01 -28.99
N TRP A 286 1.59 18.93 -28.41
CA TRP A 286 2.32 20.10 -27.89
C TRP A 286 2.52 21.23 -28.91
N PRO A 287 2.94 21.01 -30.17
CA PRO A 287 3.00 22.08 -31.18
C PRO A 287 1.64 22.77 -31.41
N ILE A 288 0.53 22.04 -31.31
CA ILE A 288 -0.83 22.57 -31.45
C ILE A 288 -1.19 23.43 -30.23
N PHE A 289 -0.80 23.03 -29.02
CA PHE A 289 -0.91 23.86 -27.81
C PHE A 289 -0.05 25.13 -27.92
N LYS A 290 1.22 25.00 -28.30
CA LYS A 290 2.15 26.13 -28.49
C LYS A 290 1.65 27.15 -29.52
N ALA A 291 1.01 26.70 -30.59
CA ALA A 291 0.50 27.58 -31.64
C ALA A 291 -0.85 28.27 -31.33
N TYR A 292 -1.73 27.63 -30.54
CA TYR A 292 -3.14 28.07 -30.45
C TYR A 292 -3.71 28.21 -29.04
N SER A 293 -3.08 27.65 -27.99
CA SER A 293 -3.61 27.69 -26.63
C SER A 293 -3.25 28.99 -25.90
N ARG A 294 -4.21 29.56 -25.17
CA ARG A 294 -3.98 30.67 -24.22
C ARG A 294 -3.82 30.10 -22.80
N CYS A 295 -2.72 30.40 -22.12
CA CYS A 295 -2.33 29.78 -20.84
C CYS A 295 -2.25 28.24 -20.93
N PRO A 296 -1.38 27.66 -21.79
CA PRO A 296 -1.27 26.20 -21.93
C PRO A 296 -0.85 25.48 -20.63
N ASP A 297 -0.23 26.19 -19.69
CA ASP A 297 0.12 25.75 -18.33
C ASP A 297 -1.09 25.20 -17.53
N GLU A 298 -2.28 25.77 -17.68
CA GLU A 298 -3.49 25.26 -17.02
C GLU A 298 -4.26 24.21 -17.87
N HIS A 299 -3.76 23.81 -19.04
CA HIS A 299 -4.55 23.10 -20.06
C HIS A 299 -3.88 21.91 -20.77
N TYR A 300 -2.56 21.96 -20.99
CA TYR A 300 -1.82 20.98 -21.80
C TYR A 300 -1.82 19.59 -21.17
N ILE A 301 -1.15 19.40 -20.02
CA ILE A 301 -1.04 18.11 -19.34
C ILE A 301 -2.43 17.54 -18.96
N PRO A 302 -3.38 18.33 -18.38
CA PRO A 302 -4.73 17.84 -18.09
C PRO A 302 -5.49 17.32 -19.32
N THR A 303 -5.29 17.93 -20.49
CA THR A 303 -5.90 17.51 -21.76
C THR A 303 -5.19 16.29 -22.35
N LEU A 304 -3.85 16.28 -22.33
CA LEU A 304 -3.04 15.15 -22.81
C LEU A 304 -3.40 13.85 -22.07
N LEU A 305 -3.48 13.89 -20.74
CA LEU A 305 -3.90 12.73 -19.94
C LEU A 305 -5.33 12.26 -20.24
N ASN A 306 -6.26 13.19 -20.47
CA ASN A 306 -7.63 12.87 -20.88
C ASN A 306 -7.72 12.34 -22.33
N MET A 307 -6.69 12.57 -23.16
CA MET A 307 -6.54 11.96 -24.51
C MET A 307 -5.74 10.64 -24.50
N ARG A 308 -5.20 10.21 -23.35
CA ARG A 308 -4.42 8.98 -23.17
C ARG A 308 -5.10 8.06 -22.14
N PRO A 309 -6.12 7.25 -22.52
CA PRO A 309 -6.97 6.54 -21.55
C PRO A 309 -6.21 5.63 -20.56
N SER A 310 -5.16 4.94 -20.99
CA SER A 310 -4.31 4.10 -20.15
C SER A 310 -3.58 4.86 -19.02
N LEU A 311 -3.34 6.15 -19.21
CA LEU A 311 -2.69 7.04 -18.24
C LEU A 311 -3.73 7.86 -17.47
N GLY A 312 -4.74 8.40 -18.17
CA GLY A 312 -5.84 9.15 -17.54
C GLY A 312 -6.60 8.35 -16.47
N LEU A 313 -6.70 7.02 -16.63
CA LEU A 313 -7.26 6.12 -15.60
C LEU A 313 -6.45 6.08 -14.29
N ARG A 314 -5.16 6.45 -14.32
CA ARG A 314 -4.27 6.52 -13.14
C ARG A 314 -4.15 7.94 -12.56
N ASN A 315 -4.76 8.95 -13.18
CA ASN A 315 -4.78 10.29 -12.64
C ASN A 315 -5.88 10.43 -11.58
N ALA A 316 -5.53 10.91 -10.38
CA ALA A 316 -6.47 11.20 -9.31
C ALA A 316 -7.41 12.39 -9.61
N ASN A 317 -7.18 13.12 -10.72
CA ASN A 317 -7.94 14.30 -11.15
C ASN A 317 -7.95 15.44 -10.10
N ARG A 318 -6.86 15.54 -9.34
CA ARG A 318 -6.61 16.50 -8.26
C ARG A 318 -5.10 16.75 -8.12
N THR A 319 -4.69 17.96 -7.76
CA THR A 319 -3.32 18.32 -7.36
C THR A 319 -3.01 17.97 -5.90
N LEU A 320 -1.73 17.82 -5.55
CA LEU A 320 -1.23 17.72 -4.16
C LEU A 320 -0.90 19.09 -3.54
N THR A 321 -1.07 20.19 -4.27
CA THR A 321 -0.65 21.54 -3.84
C THR A 321 -1.85 22.42 -3.49
N TRP A 322 -2.11 22.61 -2.19
CA TRP A 322 -3.18 23.48 -1.72
C TRP A 322 -2.97 24.94 -2.12
N THR A 323 -4.04 25.62 -2.52
CA THR A 323 -4.02 27.04 -2.92
C THR A 323 -5.27 27.75 -2.42
N ASP A 324 -5.14 28.90 -1.75
CA ASP A 324 -6.29 29.73 -1.37
C ASP A 324 -6.72 30.69 -2.49
N TRP A 325 -7.96 30.52 -2.96
CA TRP A 325 -8.61 31.38 -3.95
C TRP A 325 -9.74 32.27 -3.34
N SER A 326 -9.88 32.30 -2.02
CA SER A 326 -10.95 33.01 -1.29
C SER A 326 -11.14 34.47 -1.72
N LYS A 327 -10.04 35.19 -1.96
CA LYS A 327 -10.01 36.61 -2.37
C LYS A 327 -10.52 36.86 -3.81
N ARG A 328 -10.91 35.83 -4.57
CA ARG A 328 -11.49 35.87 -5.95
C ARG A 328 -10.70 36.74 -6.97
N ARG A 329 -9.37 36.74 -6.88
CA ARG A 329 -8.47 37.45 -7.81
C ARG A 329 -7.90 36.50 -8.87
N ALA A 330 -7.29 37.06 -9.92
CA ALA A 330 -6.56 36.31 -10.95
C ALA A 330 -5.34 35.53 -10.41
N HIS A 331 -4.88 35.87 -9.20
CA HIS A 331 -3.83 35.18 -8.48
C HIS A 331 -4.36 34.75 -7.10
N PRO A 332 -3.86 33.64 -6.53
CA PRO A 332 -4.25 33.17 -5.21
C PRO A 332 -3.74 34.10 -4.10
N ARG A 333 -4.22 33.88 -2.87
CA ARG A 333 -3.73 34.60 -1.70
C ARG A 333 -2.24 34.31 -1.48
N LEU A 334 -1.48 35.39 -1.30
CA LEU A 334 -0.17 35.39 -0.67
C LEU A 334 -0.38 35.48 0.85
N PHE A 335 0.31 34.63 1.61
CA PHE A 335 0.41 34.64 3.06
C PHE A 335 1.80 35.13 3.47
N GLY A 336 1.87 36.05 4.42
CA GLY A 336 3.13 36.56 4.99
C GLY A 336 3.18 36.45 6.51
N GLU A 337 4.25 37.00 7.10
CA GLU A 337 4.56 36.99 8.54
C GLU A 337 3.32 37.02 9.47
N TRP A 338 2.50 38.07 9.37
CA TRP A 338 1.32 38.29 10.22
C TRP A 338 0.12 37.37 9.95
N GLU A 339 0.14 36.59 8.86
CA GLU A 339 -0.91 35.63 8.50
C GLU A 339 -0.48 34.16 8.71
N VAL A 340 0.82 33.91 8.97
CA VAL A 340 1.37 32.57 9.20
C VAL A 340 1.72 32.43 10.67
N ASN A 341 1.25 31.35 11.31
CA ASN A 341 1.59 30.97 12.67
C ASN A 341 1.32 29.47 12.86
N VAL A 342 1.64 28.94 14.04
CA VAL A 342 1.44 27.52 14.38
C VAL A 342 -0.01 27.09 14.15
N GLU A 343 -1.00 27.84 14.64
CA GLU A 343 -2.43 27.51 14.51
C GLU A 343 -2.89 27.43 13.05
N PHE A 344 -2.46 28.38 12.20
CA PHE A 344 -2.77 28.39 10.78
C PHE A 344 -2.14 27.20 10.04
N LEU A 345 -0.90 26.84 10.39
CA LEU A 345 -0.19 25.70 9.79
C LEU A 345 -0.77 24.36 10.27
N GLU A 346 -1.20 24.26 11.53
CA GLU A 346 -1.93 23.10 12.06
C GLU A 346 -3.31 22.97 11.41
N TRP A 347 -4.09 24.05 11.31
CA TRP A 347 -5.35 24.09 10.56
C TRP A 347 -5.16 23.64 9.11
N LEU A 348 -4.09 24.10 8.46
CA LEU A 348 -3.79 23.77 7.07
C LEU A 348 -3.37 22.29 6.91
N ARG A 349 -2.62 21.73 7.87
CA ARG A 349 -2.32 20.28 7.95
C ARG A 349 -3.60 19.47 8.19
N MET A 350 -4.42 19.84 9.18
CA MET A 350 -5.69 19.16 9.48
C MET A 350 -6.64 19.19 8.28
N LYS A 351 -6.76 20.33 7.59
CA LYS A 351 -7.52 20.47 6.34
C LYS A 351 -6.94 19.66 5.18
N SER A 352 -5.66 19.28 5.28
CA SER A 352 -4.98 18.41 4.34
C SER A 352 -5.02 16.92 4.74
N VAL A 353 -5.73 16.58 5.83
CA VAL A 353 -6.04 15.21 6.25
C VAL A 353 -7.55 14.97 6.13
N GLY A 354 -7.99 14.04 5.27
CA GLY A 354 -9.43 13.77 5.11
C GLY A 354 -9.83 13.02 3.84
N ASP A 355 -11.14 12.90 3.63
CA ASP A 355 -11.75 12.25 2.47
C ASP A 355 -11.77 13.18 1.24
N CYS A 356 -10.66 13.21 0.50
CA CYS A 356 -10.55 13.92 -0.77
C CYS A 356 -11.30 13.21 -1.92
N LYS A 357 -12.64 13.26 -1.85
CA LYS A 357 -13.54 12.53 -2.76
C LYS A 357 -13.31 12.78 -4.25
N LYS A 358 -13.03 11.68 -4.96
CA LYS A 358 -13.96 11.17 -5.98
C LYS A 358 -13.83 9.65 -6.15
N ASN A 359 -14.95 9.00 -6.42
CA ASN A 359 -15.07 7.62 -6.91
C ASN A 359 -14.44 6.48 -6.07
N GLY A 360 -14.82 6.39 -4.80
CA GLY A 360 -15.17 5.10 -4.16
C GLY A 360 -14.07 4.11 -3.75
N GLU A 361 -12.86 4.18 -4.33
CA GLU A 361 -11.79 3.22 -4.06
C GLU A 361 -10.58 3.89 -3.38
N ASN A 362 -10.09 3.25 -2.31
CA ASN A 362 -9.02 3.70 -1.39
C ASN A 362 -9.22 5.07 -0.70
N LYS A 363 -9.45 5.01 0.63
CA LYS A 363 -9.43 6.18 1.55
C LYS A 363 -8.03 6.82 1.61
N MET A 364 -7.65 7.62 0.63
CA MET A 364 -6.35 8.29 0.64
C MET A 364 -6.36 9.45 1.66
N ARG A 365 -5.87 9.19 2.88
CA ARG A 365 -6.00 10.07 4.06
C ARG A 365 -5.31 11.44 3.91
N LEU A 366 -4.38 11.62 2.96
CA LEU A 366 -3.71 12.90 2.70
C LEU A 366 -4.24 13.57 1.41
N CYS A 367 -4.76 14.78 1.58
CA CYS A 367 -5.30 15.64 0.52
C CYS A 367 -4.22 16.49 -0.15
N PHE A 368 -3.37 17.18 0.62
CA PHE A 368 -2.33 18.05 0.07
C PHE A 368 -1.01 17.81 0.80
N LEU A 369 0.10 17.72 0.06
CA LEU A 369 1.45 17.61 0.64
C LEU A 369 2.14 18.98 0.69
N PHE A 370 1.72 19.90 -0.17
CA PHE A 370 2.31 21.23 -0.34
C PHE A 370 1.24 22.31 -0.27
N ALA A 371 1.66 23.56 0.00
CA ALA A 371 0.77 24.71 0.02
C ALA A 371 1.40 25.96 -0.58
N ARG A 372 0.56 26.87 -1.10
CA ARG A 372 0.93 28.16 -1.71
C ARG A 372 -0.19 29.22 -1.59
N LYS A 373 0.11 30.52 -1.69
CA LYS A 373 1.42 31.14 -1.93
C LYS A 373 1.96 31.77 -0.65
N PHE A 374 3.23 31.54 -0.33
CA PHE A 374 3.91 32.13 0.83
C PHE A 374 4.95 33.18 0.39
N SER A 375 5.14 34.24 1.17
CA SER A 375 6.18 35.27 0.94
C SER A 375 7.47 34.92 1.67
N SER A 376 8.57 35.59 1.28
CA SER A 376 9.84 35.56 2.01
C SER A 376 9.69 35.93 3.48
N THR A 377 8.84 36.91 3.80
CA THR A 377 8.57 37.35 5.19
C THR A 377 7.88 36.29 6.06
N ALA A 378 7.36 35.19 5.49
CA ALA A 378 6.86 34.07 6.29
C ALA A 378 7.96 33.11 6.77
N LEU A 379 9.21 33.23 6.29
CA LEU A 379 10.28 32.26 6.52
C LEU A 379 10.55 32.01 8.01
N ASP A 380 10.76 33.06 8.80
CA ASP A 380 11.11 32.94 10.22
C ASP A 380 10.02 32.18 11.00
N GLU A 381 8.76 32.47 10.74
CA GLU A 381 7.64 31.83 11.44
C GLU A 381 7.37 30.40 10.93
N LEU A 382 7.65 30.11 9.66
CA LEU A 382 7.70 28.75 9.13
C LEU A 382 8.82 27.93 9.79
N LEU A 383 10.00 28.52 9.98
CA LEU A 383 11.15 27.87 10.64
C LEU A 383 10.92 27.67 12.15
N ARG A 384 10.35 28.65 12.85
CA ARG A 384 9.92 28.54 14.26
C ARG A 384 8.86 27.47 14.42
N SER A 385 7.80 27.49 13.60
CA SER A 385 6.74 26.47 13.62
C SER A 385 7.29 25.06 13.34
N ALA A 386 8.29 24.93 12.46
CA ALA A 386 9.01 23.67 12.27
C ALA A 386 9.91 23.30 13.46
N ALA A 387 10.47 24.26 14.21
CA ALA A 387 11.31 24.01 15.40
C ALA A 387 10.47 23.55 16.60
N VAL A 388 9.36 24.24 16.87
CA VAL A 388 8.38 23.89 17.93
C VAL A 388 7.86 22.47 17.74
N GLY A 389 7.52 22.08 16.49
CA GLY A 389 7.12 20.72 16.13
C GLY A 389 8.19 19.62 16.31
N SER A 390 9.37 19.95 16.82
CA SER A 390 10.44 19.00 17.17
C SER A 390 10.93 19.13 18.62
N ALA A 391 10.39 20.07 19.42
CA ALA A 391 10.95 20.42 20.72
C ALA A 391 9.92 20.80 21.80
N ASN A 392 8.70 21.21 21.43
CA ASN A 392 7.60 21.47 22.38
C ASN A 392 6.24 21.32 21.68
N SER A 393 5.54 20.20 21.92
CA SER A 393 4.12 20.10 21.57
C SER A 393 3.27 20.96 22.50
N PRO A 394 2.37 21.83 22.00
CA PRO A 394 1.56 22.70 22.86
C PRO A 394 0.58 21.86 23.69
N SER A 395 0.72 21.92 25.01
CA SER A 395 0.12 20.99 25.99
C SER A 395 -1.40 21.12 26.21
N ASN A 396 -2.13 21.73 25.27
CA ASN A 396 -3.60 21.91 25.35
C ASN A 396 -4.37 21.60 24.05
N LEU A 397 -3.71 21.11 22.99
CA LEU A 397 -4.42 20.35 21.94
C LEU A 397 -4.36 18.86 22.29
N ASN A 398 -5.48 18.13 22.16
CA ASN A 398 -5.65 16.80 22.78
C ASN A 398 -4.53 15.80 22.38
N ILE A 399 -3.57 15.58 23.27
CA ILE A 399 -2.45 14.63 23.13
C ILE A 399 -2.91 13.24 22.65
N CYS A 400 -4.10 12.81 23.07
CA CYS A 400 -4.71 11.58 22.61
C CYS A 400 -4.95 11.51 21.10
N ASP A 401 -5.53 12.54 20.47
CA ASP A 401 -5.86 12.46 19.04
C ASP A 401 -4.60 12.42 18.15
N PHE A 402 -3.45 12.89 18.65
CA PHE A 402 -2.16 12.82 17.93
C PHE A 402 -1.40 11.50 18.17
N LYS A 403 -1.16 11.11 19.45
CA LYS A 403 -0.50 9.84 19.80
C LYS A 403 -1.26 8.61 19.26
N PHE A 404 -2.58 8.73 19.07
CA PHE A 404 -3.41 7.70 18.45
C PHE A 404 -3.02 7.42 16.99
N PHE A 405 -2.77 8.47 16.20
CA PHE A 405 -2.45 8.33 14.78
C PHE A 405 -0.99 7.91 14.53
N GLU A 406 -0.06 8.38 15.35
CA GLU A 406 1.37 8.10 15.20
C GLU A 406 1.68 6.59 15.33
N LYS A 407 1.20 5.93 16.40
CA LYS A 407 1.33 4.48 16.58
C LYS A 407 0.56 3.65 15.53
N MET A 408 -0.42 4.21 14.80
CA MET A 408 -1.06 3.52 13.67
C MET A 408 -0.16 3.47 12.41
N SER A 409 0.76 4.41 12.23
CA SER A 409 1.66 4.41 11.07
C SER A 409 2.92 3.56 11.29
N ALA A 410 3.43 3.50 12.54
CA ALA A 410 4.62 2.74 12.87
C ALA A 410 4.45 1.22 12.70
N LYS A 411 3.23 0.68 12.91
CA LYS A 411 2.93 -0.76 12.97
C LYS A 411 2.99 -1.52 11.62
N LYS A 412 3.66 -0.93 10.60
CA LYS A 412 3.93 -1.54 9.29
C LYS A 412 5.42 -1.44 8.89
N LEU A 413 6.29 -0.95 9.76
CA LEU A 413 7.70 -0.68 9.47
C LEU A 413 8.67 -1.24 10.53
N GLU A 414 8.31 -2.35 11.16
CA GLU A 414 9.24 -3.10 12.03
C GLU A 414 9.04 -4.61 11.85
N GLY A 415 10.01 -5.26 11.21
CA GLY A 415 10.04 -6.71 11.01
C GLY A 415 10.83 -7.40 12.11
N SER A 416 10.27 -7.48 13.32
CA SER A 416 10.83 -8.24 14.44
C SER A 416 9.73 -8.83 15.33
N SER A 417 10.00 -9.97 15.96
CA SER A 417 9.01 -10.77 16.67
C SER A 417 8.78 -10.28 18.11
N ALA A 418 7.62 -9.67 18.36
CA ALA A 418 7.10 -9.38 19.69
C ALA A 418 5.57 -9.57 19.71
N PRO A 419 4.95 -9.93 20.84
CA PRO A 419 3.49 -10.12 20.92
C PRO A 419 2.74 -8.80 20.64
N ALA A 420 1.49 -8.93 20.19
CA ALA A 420 0.64 -7.79 19.80
C ALA A 420 0.27 -6.92 21.01
N ASN A 421 1.16 -5.99 21.35
CA ASN A 421 1.06 -5.14 22.53
C ASN A 421 -0.26 -4.33 22.50
N ARG A 422 -1.19 -4.65 23.42
CA ARG A 422 -2.45 -3.93 23.62
C ARG A 422 -2.12 -2.55 24.22
N ARG A 423 -2.89 -1.51 23.90
CA ARG A 423 -2.63 -0.17 24.46
C ARG A 423 -3.10 -0.08 25.91
N ASP A 424 -2.34 0.67 26.71
CA ASP A 424 -2.65 0.89 28.12
C ASP A 424 -4.06 1.53 28.25
N PRO A 425 -4.95 0.98 29.11
CA PRO A 425 -6.31 1.48 29.25
C PRO A 425 -6.43 2.97 29.63
N TYR A 426 -5.46 3.50 30.38
CA TYR A 426 -5.41 4.91 30.76
C TYR A 426 -5.02 5.78 29.55
N GLU A 427 -4.11 5.32 28.69
CA GLU A 427 -3.82 5.98 27.40
C GLU A 427 -5.05 6.01 26.48
N VAL A 428 -5.82 4.91 26.40
CA VAL A 428 -7.01 4.80 25.54
C VAL A 428 -8.16 5.66 26.03
N LEU A 429 -8.36 5.75 27.36
CA LEU A 429 -9.39 6.62 27.95
C LEU A 429 -8.95 8.07 28.17
N CYS A 430 -7.68 8.42 27.94
CA CYS A 430 -7.16 9.79 28.11
C CYS A 430 -7.22 10.30 29.56
N VAL A 431 -6.82 9.47 30.52
CA VAL A 431 -6.85 9.74 31.97
C VAL A 431 -5.51 9.40 32.63
N SER A 432 -5.22 9.93 33.84
CA SER A 432 -4.03 9.51 34.61
C SER A 432 -4.22 8.11 35.19
N LYS A 433 -3.12 7.46 35.59
CA LYS A 433 -3.20 6.23 36.42
C LYS A 433 -3.83 6.50 37.78
N ASP A 434 -3.67 7.73 38.30
CA ASP A 434 -4.27 8.22 39.54
C ASP A 434 -5.74 8.68 39.38
N ALA A 435 -6.33 8.59 38.19
CA ALA A 435 -7.65 9.14 37.92
C ALA A 435 -8.75 8.47 38.75
N ASN A 436 -9.70 9.26 39.22
CA ASN A 436 -10.84 8.73 39.98
C ASN A 436 -11.93 8.15 39.06
N ASP A 437 -12.82 7.35 39.64
CA ASP A 437 -13.87 6.65 38.89
C ASP A 437 -14.82 7.61 38.16
N GLN A 438 -14.98 8.85 38.64
CA GLN A 438 -15.79 9.87 37.96
C GLN A 438 -15.11 10.39 36.69
N GLU A 439 -13.79 10.61 36.73
CA GLU A 439 -12.97 10.99 35.58
C GLU A 439 -12.95 9.90 34.51
N ILE A 440 -12.68 8.65 34.91
CA ILE A 440 -12.69 7.47 34.03
C ILE A 440 -14.05 7.33 33.33
N LYS A 441 -15.14 7.44 34.10
CA LYS A 441 -16.53 7.37 33.61
C LYS A 441 -16.93 8.57 32.74
N SER A 442 -16.38 9.76 33.02
CA SER A 442 -16.60 10.98 32.23
C SER A 442 -15.88 10.91 30.87
N ALA A 443 -14.61 10.50 30.88
CA ALA A 443 -13.81 10.36 29.68
C ALA A 443 -14.35 9.24 28.76
N TYR A 444 -14.71 8.09 29.32
CA TYR A 444 -15.43 7.04 28.61
C TYR A 444 -16.74 7.53 27.97
N ARG A 445 -17.60 8.26 28.70
CA ARG A 445 -18.83 8.86 28.13
C ARG A 445 -18.52 9.78 26.94
N LYS A 446 -17.50 10.63 27.07
CA LYS A 446 -17.06 11.57 26.02
C LYS A 446 -16.57 10.83 24.77
N LEU A 447 -15.77 9.78 24.92
CA LEU A 447 -15.22 8.99 23.82
C LEU A 447 -16.29 8.07 23.19
N ALA A 448 -17.12 7.42 23.98
CA ALA A 448 -18.25 6.61 23.51
C ALA A 448 -19.26 7.45 22.71
N LEU A 449 -19.51 8.71 23.09
CA LEU A 449 -20.36 9.65 22.33
C LEU A 449 -19.69 10.20 21.06
N LYS A 450 -18.34 10.23 20.98
CA LYS A 450 -17.54 10.62 19.81
C LYS A 450 -17.55 9.50 18.75
N TYR A 451 -17.34 8.26 19.18
CA TYR A 451 -17.22 7.09 18.28
C TYR A 451 -18.51 6.26 18.13
N HIS A 452 -19.63 6.69 18.73
CA HIS A 452 -20.93 6.01 18.65
C HIS A 452 -21.32 5.68 17.20
N PRO A 453 -21.59 4.41 16.83
CA PRO A 453 -21.79 4.02 15.45
C PRO A 453 -23.10 4.54 14.85
N ASP A 454 -24.12 4.91 15.63
CA ASP A 454 -25.29 5.61 15.06
C ASP A 454 -24.95 7.03 14.56
N LYS A 455 -23.86 7.63 15.03
CA LYS A 455 -23.28 8.88 14.47
C LYS A 455 -22.21 8.61 13.41
N ASN A 456 -21.69 7.39 13.34
CA ASN A 456 -20.52 7.00 12.56
C ASN A 456 -20.78 5.78 11.65
N ALA A 457 -22.04 5.57 11.20
CA ALA A 457 -22.50 4.30 10.63
C ALA A 457 -21.75 3.83 9.37
N ASN A 458 -21.10 4.75 8.66
CA ASN A 458 -20.32 4.48 7.45
C ASN A 458 -18.80 4.44 7.70
N ASN A 459 -18.34 4.42 8.96
CA ASN A 459 -16.92 4.49 9.30
C ASN A 459 -16.46 3.26 10.13
N PRO A 460 -15.87 2.22 9.50
CA PRO A 460 -15.37 1.05 10.24
C PRO A 460 -14.24 1.41 11.21
N ASP A 461 -13.44 2.44 10.92
CA ASP A 461 -12.41 2.94 11.84
C ASP A 461 -13.02 3.34 13.20
N ALA A 462 -14.23 3.92 13.20
CA ALA A 462 -14.98 4.27 14.41
C ALA A 462 -15.52 3.04 15.18
N SER A 463 -15.73 1.92 14.49
CA SER A 463 -16.09 0.63 15.11
C SER A 463 -14.96 0.15 16.02
N GLU A 464 -13.74 0.04 15.49
CA GLU A 464 -12.57 -0.41 16.27
C GLU A 464 -12.26 0.55 17.43
N LEU A 465 -12.31 1.86 17.16
CA LEU A 465 -12.21 2.93 18.17
C LEU A 465 -13.19 2.73 19.33
N PHE A 466 -14.46 2.42 19.03
CA PHE A 466 -15.49 2.21 20.04
C PHE A 466 -15.24 0.94 20.87
N LYS A 467 -14.78 -0.15 20.23
CA LYS A 467 -14.44 -1.41 20.91
C LYS A 467 -13.30 -1.22 21.91
N GLU A 468 -12.24 -0.54 21.50
CA GLU A 468 -11.04 -0.33 22.33
C GLU A 468 -11.37 0.56 23.53
N VAL A 469 -12.12 1.65 23.32
CA VAL A 469 -12.65 2.52 24.41
C VAL A 469 -13.57 1.75 25.36
N ALA A 470 -14.33 0.77 24.87
CA ALA A 470 -15.14 -0.11 25.72
C ALA A 470 -14.27 -1.03 26.59
N PHE A 471 -13.31 -1.71 25.98
CA PHE A 471 -12.40 -2.66 26.63
C PHE A 471 -11.57 -1.98 27.72
N SER A 472 -11.00 -0.81 27.43
CA SER A 472 -10.25 -0.03 28.42
C SER A 472 -11.12 0.45 29.57
N TYR A 473 -12.39 0.80 29.33
CA TYR A 473 -13.33 1.08 30.42
C TYR A 473 -13.70 -0.17 31.24
N SER A 474 -13.86 -1.34 30.62
CA SER A 474 -14.15 -2.57 31.38
C SER A 474 -13.02 -3.01 32.32
N ILE A 475 -11.77 -2.60 32.04
CA ILE A 475 -10.64 -2.80 32.97
C ILE A 475 -10.64 -1.72 34.06
N LEU A 476 -10.79 -0.44 33.69
CA LEU A 476 -10.60 0.68 34.63
C LEU A 476 -11.82 1.05 35.48
N SER A 477 -13.03 0.59 35.14
CA SER A 477 -14.24 0.84 35.93
C SER A 477 -14.49 -0.19 37.03
N ASP A 478 -13.67 -1.23 37.08
CA ASP A 478 -13.72 -2.35 38.02
C ASP A 478 -12.49 -2.25 38.94
N PRO A 479 -12.64 -1.98 40.25
CA PRO A 479 -11.50 -1.74 41.14
C PRO A 479 -10.54 -2.93 41.26
N GLU A 480 -11.01 -4.17 41.08
CA GLU A 480 -10.17 -5.35 41.15
C GLU A 480 -9.41 -5.52 39.84
N LYS A 481 -10.09 -5.51 38.67
CA LYS A 481 -9.41 -5.62 37.36
C LYS A 481 -8.43 -4.47 37.11
N ARG A 482 -8.75 -3.26 37.57
CA ARG A 482 -7.85 -2.11 37.59
C ARG A 482 -6.59 -2.42 38.42
N ARG A 483 -6.75 -2.91 39.65
CA ARG A 483 -5.64 -3.29 40.54
C ARG A 483 -4.78 -4.44 39.98
N HIS A 484 -5.39 -5.45 39.36
CA HIS A 484 -4.64 -6.52 38.68
C HIS A 484 -3.82 -5.98 37.50
N TYR A 485 -4.42 -5.10 36.69
CA TYR A 485 -3.72 -4.41 35.60
C TYR A 485 -2.60 -3.48 36.09
N ASP A 486 -2.81 -2.72 37.16
CA ASP A 486 -1.81 -1.79 37.71
C ASP A 486 -0.60 -2.53 38.29
N ASN A 487 -0.81 -3.72 38.88
CA ASN A 487 0.26 -4.53 39.46
C ASN A 487 1.13 -5.28 38.43
N ALA A 488 0.52 -5.76 37.33
CA ALA A 488 1.17 -6.74 36.43
C ALA A 488 0.76 -6.61 34.94
N GLY A 489 0.13 -5.50 34.55
CA GLY A 489 -0.21 -5.19 33.16
C GLY A 489 -1.22 -6.17 32.55
N PHE A 490 -1.10 -6.38 31.23
CA PHE A 490 -1.98 -7.30 30.51
C PHE A 490 -1.70 -8.78 30.80
N GLU A 491 -0.51 -9.13 31.28
CA GLU A 491 -0.13 -10.53 31.52
C GLU A 491 -0.94 -11.14 32.66
N ALA A 492 -1.25 -10.39 33.71
CA ALA A 492 -2.15 -10.85 34.77
C ALA A 492 -3.63 -10.93 34.36
N LEU A 493 -4.06 -10.19 33.32
CA LEU A 493 -5.42 -10.30 32.77
C LEU A 493 -5.56 -11.51 31.84
N ASP A 494 -4.50 -11.89 31.11
CA ASP A 494 -4.50 -13.09 30.28
C ASP A 494 -4.19 -14.38 31.09
N ALA A 495 -3.58 -14.28 32.29
CA ALA A 495 -3.19 -15.41 33.13
C ALA A 495 -4.35 -16.12 33.86
N ASP A 496 -5.40 -15.39 34.25
CA ASP A 496 -6.60 -15.95 34.91
C ASP A 496 -7.53 -16.69 33.92
N GLY A 497 -7.16 -16.80 32.65
CA GLY A 497 -7.93 -17.55 31.65
C GLY A 497 -9.28 -16.92 31.30
N MET A 498 -9.52 -15.66 31.69
CA MET A 498 -10.74 -14.94 31.29
C MET A 498 -10.77 -14.72 29.77
N ASP A 499 -11.57 -15.57 29.11
CA ASP A 499 -12.42 -15.16 28.00
C ASP A 499 -13.01 -13.76 28.23
N MET A 500 -13.39 -13.05 27.18
CA MET A 500 -14.21 -11.83 27.31
C MET A 500 -15.65 -12.16 27.70
N GLU A 501 -15.83 -12.80 28.85
CA GLU A 501 -17.11 -13.05 29.49
C GLU A 501 -17.61 -11.76 30.13
N ILE A 502 -18.41 -11.02 29.37
CA ILE A 502 -19.12 -9.86 29.90
C ILE A 502 -20.32 -10.41 30.68
N ASP A 503 -20.14 -10.67 31.98
CA ASP A 503 -21.27 -10.93 32.87
C ASP A 503 -22.18 -9.69 32.89
N LEU A 504 -23.39 -9.88 32.36
CA LEU A 504 -24.42 -8.87 32.22
C LEU A 504 -25.56 -9.07 33.24
N SER A 505 -25.39 -9.95 34.22
CA SER A 505 -26.37 -10.18 35.30
C SER A 505 -26.52 -8.96 36.22
N ASN A 506 -25.41 -8.27 36.53
CA ASN A 506 -25.31 -7.37 37.68
C ASN A 506 -25.25 -5.87 37.39
N LEU A 507 -25.41 -5.40 36.13
CA LEU A 507 -25.26 -3.96 35.82
C LEU A 507 -26.27 -3.37 34.82
N GLY A 508 -26.71 -2.13 35.09
CA GLY A 508 -27.90 -1.52 34.49
C GLY A 508 -27.75 -0.88 33.10
N THR A 509 -28.74 -0.04 32.77
CA THR A 509 -29.21 0.40 31.42
C THR A 509 -28.15 0.87 30.42
N VAL A 510 -26.96 1.30 30.86
CA VAL A 510 -25.88 1.75 29.96
C VAL A 510 -25.25 0.57 29.23
N ASN A 511 -25.06 -0.58 29.89
CA ASN A 511 -24.43 -1.76 29.29
C ASN A 511 -25.37 -2.43 28.25
N THR A 512 -26.68 -2.28 28.44
CA THR A 512 -27.70 -2.67 27.45
C THR A 512 -27.48 -1.96 26.10
N MET A 513 -27.08 -0.68 26.08
CA MET A 513 -26.74 -0.01 24.82
C MET A 513 -25.43 -0.52 24.21
N PHE A 514 -24.44 -0.94 25.03
CA PHE A 514 -23.17 -1.46 24.53
C PHE A 514 -23.30 -2.78 23.77
N ALA A 515 -24.04 -3.76 24.30
CA ALA A 515 -24.23 -5.03 23.61
C ALA A 515 -25.01 -4.86 22.28
N ALA A 516 -25.89 -3.85 22.16
CA ALA A 516 -26.60 -3.55 20.91
C ALA A 516 -25.63 -3.05 19.83
N LEU A 517 -24.69 -2.19 20.24
CA LEU A 517 -23.69 -1.60 19.36
C LEU A 517 -22.70 -2.64 18.85
N PHE A 518 -22.14 -3.47 19.73
CA PHE A 518 -21.18 -4.51 19.33
C PHE A 518 -21.79 -5.53 18.37
N SER A 519 -23.03 -5.96 18.61
CA SER A 519 -23.80 -6.83 17.71
C SER A 519 -24.01 -6.18 16.33
N LYS A 520 -24.33 -4.87 16.29
CA LYS A 520 -24.49 -4.07 15.07
C LYS A 520 -23.16 -3.80 14.34
N LEU A 521 -22.02 -3.94 15.04
CA LEU A 521 -20.66 -3.72 14.53
C LEU A 521 -19.93 -5.00 14.12
N GLY A 522 -20.60 -6.16 14.13
CA GLY A 522 -20.03 -7.43 13.67
C GLY A 522 -18.96 -8.02 14.59
N VAL A 523 -18.90 -7.59 15.86
CA VAL A 523 -18.00 -8.19 16.85
C VAL A 523 -18.67 -9.46 17.41
N PRO A 524 -17.99 -10.62 17.43
CA PRO A 524 -18.43 -11.73 18.25
C PRO A 524 -18.22 -11.37 19.72
N ILE A 525 -19.25 -10.85 20.39
CA ILE A 525 -19.31 -10.95 21.85
C ILE A 525 -19.54 -12.43 22.16
N LYS A 526 -18.56 -13.07 22.81
CA LYS A 526 -18.73 -14.36 23.44
C LYS A 526 -19.62 -14.12 24.67
N THR A 527 -20.89 -14.47 24.51
CA THR A 527 -21.92 -14.35 25.55
C THR A 527 -21.97 -15.63 26.35
N THR A 528 -22.35 -15.59 27.62
CA THR A 528 -22.56 -16.81 28.41
C THR A 528 -24.02 -17.01 28.82
N VAL A 529 -24.31 -18.22 29.27
CA VAL A 529 -25.64 -18.61 29.76
C VAL A 529 -25.80 -17.95 31.14
N SER A 530 -26.87 -17.16 31.31
CA SER A 530 -27.15 -16.45 32.55
C SER A 530 -27.17 -17.39 33.76
N ALA A 531 -26.52 -16.96 34.86
CA ALA A 531 -26.44 -17.73 36.10
C ALA A 531 -27.80 -18.31 36.53
N ASN A 532 -28.86 -17.50 36.51
CA ASN A 532 -30.23 -17.92 36.82
C ASN A 532 -30.69 -19.16 36.04
N VAL A 533 -30.37 -19.27 34.74
CA VAL A 533 -30.76 -20.42 33.90
C VAL A 533 -29.94 -21.67 34.25
N LEU A 534 -28.70 -21.49 34.67
CA LEU A 534 -27.84 -22.59 35.16
C LEU A 534 -28.27 -23.04 36.56
N GLU A 535 -28.64 -22.11 37.45
CA GLU A 535 -29.19 -22.38 38.78
C GLU A 535 -30.56 -23.05 38.72
N GLU A 536 -31.48 -22.59 37.86
CA GLU A 536 -32.77 -23.25 37.63
C GLU A 536 -32.59 -24.69 37.10
N ALA A 537 -31.63 -24.88 36.18
CA ALA A 537 -31.30 -26.21 35.65
C ALA A 537 -30.69 -27.12 36.73
N MET A 538 -29.69 -26.62 37.47
CA MET A 538 -29.01 -27.33 38.56
C MET A 538 -29.95 -27.66 39.73
N ASN A 539 -30.95 -26.82 40.01
CA ASN A 539 -31.99 -27.09 41.00
C ASN A 539 -33.15 -27.95 40.47
N GLY A 540 -33.12 -28.34 39.18
CA GLY A 540 -34.17 -29.16 38.55
C GLY A 540 -35.53 -28.46 38.38
N THR A 541 -35.60 -27.14 38.51
CA THR A 541 -36.87 -26.38 38.49
C THR A 541 -37.35 -26.02 37.07
N VAL A 542 -36.57 -26.37 36.04
CA VAL A 542 -36.85 -26.05 34.63
C VAL A 542 -37.98 -26.90 34.02
N THR A 543 -38.82 -26.27 33.20
CA THR A 543 -39.89 -26.97 32.47
C THR A 543 -39.35 -27.64 31.20
N VAL A 544 -39.05 -28.94 31.30
CA VAL A 544 -38.64 -29.79 30.16
C VAL A 544 -39.85 -30.18 29.31
N ARG A 545 -39.77 -29.98 27.99
CA ARG A 545 -40.80 -30.39 27.01
C ARG A 545 -40.33 -31.64 26.24
N PRO A 546 -41.19 -32.61 25.89
CA PRO A 546 -40.77 -33.75 25.08
C PRO A 546 -40.41 -33.31 23.65
N LEU A 547 -39.31 -33.85 23.11
CA LEU A 547 -38.89 -33.72 21.71
C LEU A 547 -38.60 -35.12 21.13
N PRO A 548 -39.62 -35.83 20.61
CA PRO A 548 -39.42 -37.13 19.97
C PRO A 548 -38.51 -37.05 18.74
N ILE A 549 -37.64 -38.05 18.57
CA ILE A 549 -36.79 -38.18 17.38
C ILE A 549 -37.65 -38.28 16.11
N GLY A 550 -37.27 -37.54 15.07
CA GLY A 550 -38.04 -37.38 13.83
C GLY A 550 -39.10 -36.26 13.88
N THR A 551 -39.19 -35.50 14.98
CA THR A 551 -40.09 -34.34 15.09
C THR A 551 -39.32 -33.04 15.29
N SER A 552 -39.94 -31.94 14.88
CA SER A 552 -39.42 -30.58 15.08
C SER A 552 -40.42 -29.70 15.83
N VAL A 553 -39.89 -28.81 16.67
CA VAL A 553 -40.67 -27.88 17.51
C VAL A 553 -40.19 -26.46 17.28
N SER A 554 -41.09 -25.61 16.79
CA SER A 554 -40.84 -24.18 16.62
C SER A 554 -41.25 -23.39 17.87
N GLY A 555 -40.48 -22.35 18.20
CA GLY A 555 -40.72 -21.51 19.35
C GLY A 555 -40.11 -20.11 19.25
N LYS A 556 -40.38 -19.30 20.27
CA LYS A 556 -39.67 -18.06 20.57
C LYS A 556 -39.24 -18.13 22.03
N VAL A 557 -37.96 -17.96 22.30
CA VAL A 557 -37.42 -17.86 23.66
C VAL A 557 -37.07 -16.40 23.96
N GLU A 558 -37.29 -15.96 25.19
CA GLU A 558 -36.98 -14.60 25.61
C GLU A 558 -35.48 -14.39 25.84
N LYS A 559 -35.06 -13.12 25.94
CA LYS A 559 -33.66 -12.74 26.16
C LYS A 559 -33.14 -13.37 27.46
N GLN A 560 -31.96 -13.99 27.42
CA GLN A 560 -31.33 -14.65 28.59
C GLN A 560 -32.21 -15.73 29.28
N CYS A 561 -33.22 -16.26 28.58
CA CYS A 561 -34.02 -17.41 29.03
C CYS A 561 -33.68 -18.65 28.20
N ALA A 562 -34.06 -19.84 28.66
CA ALA A 562 -33.92 -21.08 27.91
C ALA A 562 -35.25 -21.87 27.84
N HIS A 563 -35.46 -22.57 26.73
CA HIS A 563 -36.52 -23.58 26.61
C HIS A 563 -35.89 -24.98 26.57
N PHE A 564 -36.24 -25.81 27.54
CA PHE A 564 -35.67 -27.15 27.73
C PHE A 564 -36.48 -28.24 27.01
N PHE A 565 -35.78 -29.23 26.49
CA PHE A 565 -36.29 -30.29 25.64
C PHE A 565 -35.69 -31.65 26.03
N GLY A 566 -36.55 -32.62 26.37
CA GLY A 566 -36.16 -34.00 26.65
C GLY A 566 -36.26 -34.84 25.39
N VAL A 567 -35.12 -35.35 24.91
CA VAL A 567 -35.03 -36.27 23.76
C VAL A 567 -34.83 -37.67 24.31
N THR A 568 -35.86 -38.53 24.18
CA THR A 568 -35.75 -39.95 24.55
C THR A 568 -35.20 -40.76 23.38
N ILE A 569 -34.16 -41.54 23.64
CA ILE A 569 -33.34 -42.30 22.69
C ILE A 569 -33.48 -43.79 23.04
N SER A 570 -33.88 -44.63 22.08
CA SER A 570 -33.87 -46.09 22.22
C SER A 570 -32.49 -46.68 21.93
N GLU A 571 -32.23 -47.93 22.33
CA GLU A 571 -30.95 -48.60 22.06
C GLU A 571 -30.55 -48.57 20.57
N GLN A 572 -31.48 -48.88 19.66
CA GLN A 572 -31.22 -48.82 18.21
C GLN A 572 -30.93 -47.40 17.69
N GLN A 573 -31.47 -46.36 18.34
CA GLN A 573 -31.18 -44.96 18.00
C GLN A 573 -29.86 -44.50 18.63
N ALA A 574 -29.54 -44.99 19.83
CA ALA A 574 -28.25 -44.80 20.48
C ALA A 574 -27.16 -45.38 19.58
N GLU A 575 -27.23 -46.67 19.19
CA GLU A 575 -26.32 -47.33 18.24
C GLU A 575 -26.23 -46.65 16.87
N SER A 576 -27.34 -46.10 16.37
CA SER A 576 -27.38 -45.44 15.06
C SER A 576 -26.74 -44.05 15.06
N GLY A 577 -26.67 -43.40 16.22
CA GLY A 577 -26.27 -42.02 16.38
C GLY A 577 -27.43 -41.03 16.26
N VAL A 578 -27.31 -39.89 16.92
CA VAL A 578 -28.34 -38.85 17.03
C VAL A 578 -27.75 -37.49 16.68
N VAL A 579 -28.53 -36.67 15.98
CA VAL A 579 -28.20 -35.26 15.68
C VAL A 579 -29.30 -34.37 16.23
N VAL A 580 -28.95 -33.42 17.09
CA VAL A 580 -29.88 -32.38 17.56
C VAL A 580 -29.48 -31.07 16.90
N ARG A 581 -30.40 -30.48 16.13
CA ARG A 581 -30.16 -29.22 15.42
C ARG A 581 -31.20 -28.17 15.75
N VAL A 582 -30.79 -26.91 15.74
CA VAL A 582 -31.64 -25.74 15.93
C VAL A 582 -31.40 -24.79 14.76
N THR A 583 -32.47 -24.27 14.15
CA THR A 583 -32.39 -23.32 13.03
C THR A 583 -33.29 -22.09 13.26
N SER A 584 -32.96 -20.97 12.63
CA SER A 584 -33.79 -19.76 12.64
C SER A 584 -33.85 -19.11 11.25
N THR A 585 -35.04 -19.10 10.66
CA THR A 585 -35.34 -18.39 9.41
C THR A 585 -35.33 -16.86 9.58
N ALA A 586 -35.48 -16.37 10.82
CA ALA A 586 -35.35 -14.96 11.17
C ALA A 586 -33.91 -14.54 11.51
N GLN A 587 -32.92 -15.43 11.36
CA GLN A 587 -31.50 -15.19 11.68
C GLN A 587 -31.29 -14.71 13.14
N SER A 588 -31.99 -15.33 14.09
CA SER A 588 -31.80 -15.05 15.53
C SER A 588 -30.44 -15.57 16.01
N LYS A 589 -29.75 -14.84 16.91
CA LYS A 589 -28.67 -15.43 17.74
C LYS A 589 -29.31 -16.27 18.85
N PHE A 590 -28.82 -17.49 19.02
CA PHE A 590 -29.22 -18.42 20.09
C PHE A 590 -28.05 -19.34 20.43
N LYS A 591 -28.16 -20.07 21.55
CA LYS A 591 -27.31 -21.24 21.81
C LYS A 591 -28.15 -22.51 21.88
N LEU A 592 -27.60 -23.61 21.36
CA LEU A 592 -28.05 -24.96 21.68
C LEU A 592 -27.19 -25.47 22.84
N LEU A 593 -27.82 -25.91 23.91
CA LEU A 593 -27.18 -26.43 25.11
C LEU A 593 -27.54 -27.92 25.27
N TYR A 594 -26.63 -28.71 25.84
CA TYR A 594 -26.87 -30.09 26.29
C TYR A 594 -26.47 -30.20 27.76
N PHE A 595 -27.32 -30.84 28.54
CA PHE A 595 -27.16 -31.03 29.97
C PHE A 595 -27.18 -32.51 30.34
N GLU A 596 -26.32 -32.89 31.29
CA GLU A 596 -26.34 -34.20 31.93
C GLU A 596 -27.06 -34.11 33.27
N GLN A 597 -27.73 -35.19 33.66
CA GLN A 597 -28.45 -35.24 34.93
C GLN A 597 -27.50 -35.65 36.05
N ASP A 598 -27.42 -34.82 37.09
CA ASP A 598 -26.65 -35.11 38.30
C ASP A 598 -27.42 -36.02 39.26
N SER A 599 -26.66 -36.68 40.13
CA SER A 599 -27.08 -37.43 41.31
C SER A 599 -28.09 -36.71 42.23
N SER A 600 -28.08 -35.37 42.29
CA SER A 600 -29.09 -34.57 42.99
C SER A 600 -30.47 -34.54 42.31
N GLY A 601 -30.56 -35.00 41.07
CA GLY A 601 -31.74 -34.90 40.21
C GLY A 601 -31.73 -33.68 39.28
N GLY A 602 -30.84 -32.70 39.54
CA GLY A 602 -30.66 -31.50 38.72
C GLY A 602 -29.89 -31.73 37.41
N TYR A 603 -29.66 -30.66 36.65
CA TYR A 603 -29.05 -30.69 35.32
C TYR A 603 -27.79 -29.82 35.23
N GLY A 604 -26.63 -30.44 35.03
CA GLY A 604 -25.35 -29.77 34.79
C GLY A 604 -25.09 -29.53 33.31
N LEU A 605 -24.59 -28.35 32.93
CA LEU A 605 -24.29 -28.02 31.53
C LEU A 605 -23.05 -28.80 31.06
N ALA A 606 -23.21 -29.64 30.04
CA ALA A 606 -22.15 -30.50 29.50
C ALA A 606 -21.62 -30.01 28.14
N LEU A 607 -22.47 -29.52 27.23
CA LEU A 607 -22.04 -28.88 25.98
C LEU A 607 -22.83 -27.61 25.67
N GLN A 608 -22.19 -26.68 24.95
CA GLN A 608 -22.84 -25.54 24.31
C GLN A 608 -22.38 -25.36 22.86
N GLU A 609 -23.31 -25.03 21.96
CA GLU A 609 -23.12 -24.66 20.56
C GLU A 609 -23.75 -23.29 20.28
N GLU A 610 -22.99 -22.37 19.67
CA GLU A 610 -23.50 -21.05 19.26
C GLU A 610 -24.13 -21.10 17.86
N SER A 611 -25.13 -20.25 17.59
CA SER A 611 -25.77 -20.17 16.28
C SER A 611 -24.87 -19.47 15.25
N GLU A 612 -24.33 -20.21 14.29
CA GLU A 612 -23.64 -19.66 13.13
C GLU A 612 -24.63 -19.20 12.03
N LYS A 613 -24.17 -18.36 11.08
CA LYS A 613 -25.01 -17.85 9.98
C LYS A 613 -24.74 -18.55 8.66
N THR A 614 -25.60 -19.50 8.33
CA THR A 614 -25.51 -20.30 7.10
C THR A 614 -26.45 -19.76 6.02
N GLY A 615 -25.92 -18.84 5.20
CA GLY A 615 -26.64 -18.24 4.07
C GLY A 615 -27.82 -17.35 4.50
N LYS A 616 -29.04 -17.89 4.41
CA LYS A 616 -30.28 -17.17 4.77
C LYS A 616 -30.82 -17.51 6.16
N VAL A 617 -30.28 -18.51 6.86
CA VAL A 617 -30.69 -18.91 8.22
C VAL A 617 -29.53 -18.72 9.20
N THR A 618 -29.83 -18.77 10.50
CA THR A 618 -28.83 -19.15 11.51
C THR A 618 -29.08 -20.58 11.99
N SER A 619 -28.03 -21.29 12.41
CA SER A 619 -28.07 -22.70 12.77
C SER A 619 -27.02 -23.08 13.82
N ALA A 620 -27.39 -23.96 14.75
CA ALA A 620 -26.47 -24.69 15.62
C ALA A 620 -26.81 -26.18 15.58
N GLY A 621 -25.85 -27.07 15.83
CA GLY A 621 -26.11 -28.52 15.84
C GLY A 621 -25.06 -29.31 16.61
N MET A 622 -25.52 -30.32 17.35
CA MET A 622 -24.71 -31.29 18.06
C MET A 622 -24.84 -32.66 17.39
N TYR A 623 -23.72 -33.36 17.21
CA TYR A 623 -23.60 -34.54 16.36
C TYR A 623 -23.00 -35.70 17.15
N PHE A 624 -23.82 -36.68 17.51
CA PHE A 624 -23.43 -37.84 18.32
C PHE A 624 -23.43 -39.08 17.39
N LEU A 625 -22.28 -39.40 16.79
CA LEU A 625 -22.17 -40.23 15.58
C LEU A 625 -21.23 -41.45 15.68
N HIS A 626 -20.70 -41.81 16.85
CA HIS A 626 -19.71 -42.91 17.05
C HIS A 626 -18.41 -42.76 16.25
N PHE A 627 -18.05 -41.53 15.93
CA PHE A 627 -16.70 -41.16 15.54
C PHE A 627 -16.41 -39.77 16.07
N GLN A 628 -15.13 -39.44 16.19
CA GLN A 628 -14.72 -38.13 16.65
C GLN A 628 -15.08 -37.07 15.61
N VAL A 629 -16.12 -36.30 15.90
CA VAL A 629 -16.43 -35.02 15.25
C VAL A 629 -15.52 -33.95 15.85
N TYR A 630 -15.10 -32.99 15.03
CA TYR A 630 -14.23 -31.90 15.43
C TYR A 630 -14.89 -30.52 15.26
N ARG A 631 -14.71 -29.68 16.26
CA ARG A 631 -15.07 -28.25 16.25
C ARG A 631 -13.84 -27.42 15.86
N MET A 632 -14.04 -26.39 15.05
CA MET A 632 -13.03 -25.35 14.86
C MET A 632 -13.20 -24.23 15.90
N ASP A 633 -12.27 -24.15 16.85
CA ASP A 633 -12.03 -22.89 17.56
C ASP A 633 -11.32 -21.89 16.62
N THR A 634 -12.11 -20.97 16.07
CA THR A 634 -11.61 -19.91 15.19
C THR A 634 -10.78 -18.85 15.93
N THR A 635 -10.88 -18.76 17.26
CA THR A 635 -10.10 -17.81 18.06
C THR A 635 -8.64 -18.23 18.16
N VAL A 636 -8.35 -19.53 18.36
CA VAL A 636 -7.00 -20.10 18.33
C VAL A 636 -6.32 -19.79 16.99
N ASN A 637 -7.03 -20.00 15.88
CA ASN A 637 -6.54 -19.68 14.54
C ASN A 637 -6.28 -18.17 14.35
N ALA A 638 -7.15 -17.30 14.87
CA ALA A 638 -6.99 -15.85 14.77
C ALA A 638 -5.79 -15.34 15.60
N LEU A 639 -5.64 -15.84 16.83
CA LEU A 639 -4.50 -15.56 17.72
C LEU A 639 -3.18 -16.07 17.14
N ALA A 640 -3.19 -17.24 16.50
CA ALA A 640 -2.06 -17.79 15.77
C ALA A 640 -1.63 -16.89 14.60
N ALA A 641 -2.58 -16.50 13.74
CA ALA A 641 -2.33 -15.63 12.59
C ALA A 641 -1.91 -14.21 12.98
N ALA A 642 -2.39 -13.69 14.11
CA ALA A 642 -2.04 -12.35 14.61
C ALA A 642 -0.62 -12.25 15.19
N LYS A 643 0.01 -13.36 15.57
CA LYS A 643 1.39 -13.40 16.09
C LYS A 643 2.45 -13.57 15.01
N ASP A 644 2.13 -14.26 13.92
CA ASP A 644 3.06 -14.58 12.81
C ASP A 644 2.22 -14.82 11.54
N PRO A 645 2.17 -13.86 10.60
CA PRO A 645 1.37 -13.96 9.37
C PRO A 645 1.80 -15.08 8.41
N GLU A 646 3.05 -15.53 8.45
CA GLU A 646 3.51 -16.66 7.64
C GLU A 646 3.02 -17.99 8.25
N SER A 647 2.98 -18.08 9.58
CA SER A 647 2.35 -19.21 10.27
C SER A 647 0.83 -19.29 10.15
N ALA A 648 0.16 -18.22 9.72
CA ALA A 648 -1.30 -18.20 9.55
C ALA A 648 -1.82 -19.28 8.58
N PHE A 649 -0.99 -19.71 7.61
CA PHE A 649 -1.30 -20.83 6.72
C PHE A 649 -1.19 -22.17 7.46
N PHE A 650 -0.05 -22.43 8.10
CA PHE A 650 0.25 -23.71 8.76
C PHE A 650 -0.68 -23.97 9.96
N LYS A 651 -0.97 -22.93 10.74
CA LYS A 651 -1.82 -22.99 11.94
C LYS A 651 -3.31 -22.92 11.64
N ARG A 652 -3.73 -22.96 10.36
CA ARG A 652 -5.15 -22.89 9.94
C ARG A 652 -6.01 -24.07 10.42
N LEU A 653 -5.40 -25.17 10.84
CA LEU A 653 -6.06 -26.31 11.47
C LEU A 653 -5.60 -26.51 12.93
N GLU A 654 -4.98 -25.50 13.56
CA GLU A 654 -4.46 -25.59 14.93
C GLU A 654 -5.60 -25.64 15.95
N GLY A 655 -6.62 -24.78 15.79
CA GLY A 655 -7.82 -24.73 16.65
C GLY A 655 -8.83 -25.87 16.44
N LEU A 656 -8.47 -26.93 15.71
CA LEU A 656 -9.35 -28.07 15.47
C LEU A 656 -9.39 -28.97 16.73
N GLN A 657 -10.46 -28.89 17.51
CA GLN A 657 -10.62 -29.60 18.78
C GLN A 657 -11.64 -30.75 18.68
N PRO A 658 -11.41 -31.90 19.33
CA PRO A 658 -12.40 -32.96 19.42
C PRO A 658 -13.62 -32.49 20.24
N CYS A 659 -14.83 -32.83 19.80
CA CYS A 659 -16.03 -32.70 20.64
C CYS A 659 -16.00 -33.74 21.77
N GLU A 660 -16.20 -33.31 23.02
CA GLU A 660 -16.00 -34.14 24.22
C GLU A 660 -17.01 -35.29 24.36
N VAL A 661 -18.24 -35.10 23.87
CA VAL A 661 -19.28 -36.13 23.82
C VAL A 661 -19.60 -36.46 22.37
N SER A 662 -19.17 -37.64 21.90
CA SER A 662 -19.38 -38.13 20.53
C SER A 662 -20.55 -39.11 20.39
N GLU A 663 -21.18 -39.51 21.50
CA GLU A 663 -22.15 -40.61 21.59
C GLU A 663 -23.16 -40.32 22.71
N LEU A 664 -24.41 -40.78 22.56
CA LEU A 664 -25.44 -40.74 23.62
C LEU A 664 -25.96 -42.15 23.87
N LYS A 665 -26.34 -42.44 25.12
CA LYS A 665 -26.85 -43.75 25.54
C LYS A 665 -28.35 -43.86 25.30
N ALA A 666 -28.90 -45.06 25.45
CA ALA A 666 -30.35 -45.20 25.57
C ALA A 666 -30.81 -44.54 26.89
N GLY A 667 -31.84 -43.70 26.82
CA GLY A 667 -32.26 -42.86 27.94
C GLY A 667 -32.97 -41.57 27.49
N THR A 668 -33.18 -40.63 28.41
CA THR A 668 -33.71 -39.29 28.08
C THR A 668 -32.64 -38.24 28.31
N HIS A 669 -32.26 -37.54 27.25
CA HIS A 669 -31.21 -36.53 27.23
C HIS A 669 -31.79 -35.12 27.17
N ILE A 670 -31.22 -34.19 27.94
CA ILE A 670 -31.77 -32.84 28.11
C ILE A 670 -31.00 -31.85 27.24
N PHE A 671 -31.72 -31.19 26.34
CA PHE A 671 -31.22 -30.10 25.52
C PHE A 671 -31.94 -28.80 25.87
N ALA A 672 -31.37 -27.65 25.55
CA ALA A 672 -32.09 -26.38 25.64
C ALA A 672 -31.74 -25.42 24.51
N VAL A 673 -32.69 -24.56 24.15
CA VAL A 673 -32.45 -23.41 23.27
C VAL A 673 -32.46 -22.14 24.09
N TYR A 674 -31.30 -21.48 24.18
CA TYR A 674 -31.08 -20.27 24.97
C TYR A 674 -31.16 -19.00 24.11
N GLY A 675 -31.88 -17.99 24.61
CA GLY A 675 -32.12 -16.70 23.97
C GLY A 675 -30.94 -15.76 24.06
N ASP A 676 -29.91 -16.06 23.28
CA ASP A 676 -28.59 -15.42 23.24
C ASP A 676 -28.59 -14.01 22.58
N ASN A 677 -29.65 -13.23 22.81
CA ASN A 677 -29.89 -11.94 22.19
C ASN A 677 -30.55 -10.97 23.18
N PHE A 678 -29.79 -9.99 23.67
CA PHE A 678 -30.25 -9.04 24.69
C PHE A 678 -31.37 -8.09 24.23
N PHE A 679 -31.70 -8.05 22.92
CA PHE A 679 -32.60 -7.04 22.33
C PHE A 679 -33.88 -7.59 21.71
N LYS A 680 -33.89 -8.88 21.36
CA LYS A 680 -35.01 -9.50 20.63
C LYS A 680 -35.15 -10.95 21.07
N THR A 681 -36.39 -11.39 21.25
CA THR A 681 -36.72 -12.81 21.44
C THR A 681 -36.13 -13.64 20.29
N ALA A 682 -35.43 -14.71 20.59
CA ALA A 682 -34.87 -15.60 19.58
C ALA A 682 -35.96 -16.56 19.09
N SER A 683 -36.37 -16.45 17.83
CA SER A 683 -37.27 -17.42 17.18
C SER A 683 -36.45 -18.56 16.60
N TYR A 684 -36.86 -19.81 16.86
CA TYR A 684 -36.10 -20.99 16.51
C TYR A 684 -37.01 -22.17 16.14
N THR A 685 -36.44 -23.17 15.50
CA THR A 685 -37.01 -24.52 15.32
C THR A 685 -35.94 -25.54 15.72
N ILE A 686 -36.20 -26.32 16.77
CA ILE A 686 -35.35 -27.43 17.21
C ILE A 686 -35.87 -28.75 16.63
N GLU A 687 -34.97 -29.68 16.33
CA GLU A 687 -35.27 -30.99 15.76
C GLU A 687 -34.24 -32.02 16.24
N ALA A 688 -34.70 -33.22 16.59
CA ALA A 688 -33.84 -34.36 16.93
C ALA A 688 -33.98 -35.45 15.86
N LEU A 689 -32.86 -35.94 15.34
CA LEU A 689 -32.79 -36.82 14.17
C LEU A 689 -31.97 -38.07 14.48
N CYS A 690 -32.39 -39.23 13.95
CA CYS A 690 -31.59 -40.44 13.94
C CYS A 690 -30.62 -40.40 12.74
N ALA A 691 -29.32 -40.60 12.96
CA ALA A 691 -28.31 -40.49 11.91
C ALA A 691 -28.41 -41.63 10.87
N LYS A 692 -29.12 -42.73 11.17
CA LYS A 692 -29.50 -43.78 10.22
C LYS A 692 -30.34 -43.27 9.04
N THR A 693 -31.07 -42.17 9.20
CA THR A 693 -31.79 -41.51 8.09
C THR A 693 -30.84 -40.79 7.11
N TYR A 694 -29.56 -40.66 7.47
CA TYR A 694 -28.54 -39.90 6.76
C TYR A 694 -27.20 -40.65 6.61
N GLU A 695 -27.23 -42.00 6.64
CA GLU A 695 -26.05 -42.88 6.64
C GLU A 695 -25.00 -42.50 5.58
N ASP A 696 -25.45 -42.34 4.34
CA ASP A 696 -24.71 -41.80 3.18
C ASP A 696 -23.96 -40.48 3.43
N THR A 697 -24.47 -39.63 4.32
CA THR A 697 -23.89 -38.32 4.67
C THR A 697 -22.99 -38.43 5.88
N THR A 698 -23.37 -39.26 6.86
CA THR A 698 -22.60 -39.61 8.06
C THR A 698 -21.26 -40.23 7.68
N GLU A 699 -21.22 -41.17 6.71
CA GLU A 699 -19.97 -41.76 6.25
C GLU A 699 -19.08 -40.75 5.50
N LYS A 700 -19.66 -39.91 4.64
CA LYS A 700 -18.91 -38.84 3.93
C LYS A 700 -18.33 -37.82 4.91
N LEU A 701 -19.04 -37.48 5.99
CA LEU A 701 -18.52 -36.63 7.06
C LEU A 701 -17.33 -37.29 7.78
N LYS A 702 -17.45 -38.57 8.13
CA LYS A 702 -16.38 -39.38 8.74
C LYS A 702 -15.12 -39.44 7.87
N GLU A 703 -15.28 -39.54 6.54
CA GLU A 703 -14.14 -39.49 5.61
C GLU A 703 -13.50 -38.09 5.58
N ILE A 704 -14.32 -37.02 5.48
CA ILE A 704 -13.84 -35.64 5.43
C ILE A 704 -13.08 -35.26 6.71
N GLU A 705 -13.57 -35.63 7.89
CA GLU A 705 -12.87 -35.43 9.17
C GLU A 705 -11.49 -36.12 9.17
N ALA A 706 -11.44 -37.38 8.71
CA ALA A 706 -10.18 -38.10 8.57
C ALA A 706 -9.21 -37.46 7.55
N GLN A 707 -9.73 -36.86 6.47
CA GLN A 707 -8.92 -36.09 5.51
C GLN A 707 -8.39 -34.78 6.13
N ILE A 708 -9.20 -34.06 6.90
CA ILE A 708 -8.82 -32.82 7.61
C ILE A 708 -7.71 -33.10 8.62
N LEU A 709 -7.82 -34.17 9.42
CA LEU A 709 -6.79 -34.60 10.35
C LEU A 709 -5.47 -34.94 9.67
N ARG A 710 -5.52 -35.67 8.53
CA ARG A 710 -4.31 -35.94 7.73
C ARG A 710 -3.65 -34.64 7.28
N LYS A 711 -4.42 -33.68 6.75
CA LYS A 711 -3.89 -32.37 6.33
C LYS A 711 -3.35 -31.52 7.49
N ARG A 712 -3.92 -31.58 8.69
CA ARG A 712 -3.35 -30.94 9.90
C ARG A 712 -1.95 -31.46 10.21
N ASN A 713 -1.74 -32.77 10.09
CA ASN A 713 -0.43 -33.40 10.34
C ASN A 713 0.58 -33.12 9.23
N GLU A 714 0.16 -33.18 7.96
CA GLU A 714 0.99 -32.79 6.80
C GLU A 714 1.46 -31.32 6.90
N LEU A 715 0.57 -30.39 7.30
CA LEU A 715 0.92 -28.98 7.46
C LEU A 715 1.99 -28.75 8.55
N ARG A 716 1.90 -29.45 9.68
CA ARG A 716 2.91 -29.37 10.76
C ARG A 716 4.28 -29.91 10.32
N GLN A 717 4.30 -30.95 9.48
CA GLN A 717 5.54 -31.45 8.88
C GLN A 717 6.12 -30.44 7.87
N PHE A 718 5.28 -29.91 6.97
CA PHE A 718 5.70 -28.91 5.98
C PHE A 718 6.19 -27.60 6.61
N GLU A 719 5.61 -27.14 7.73
CA GLU A 719 6.09 -25.97 8.48
C GLU A 719 7.54 -26.18 8.97
N THR A 720 7.85 -27.38 9.44
CA THR A 720 9.18 -27.76 9.93
C THR A 720 10.22 -27.74 8.81
N GLU A 721 9.87 -28.25 7.63
CA GLU A 721 10.73 -28.21 6.44
C GLU A 721 10.92 -26.77 5.92
N TYR A 722 9.84 -25.99 5.87
CA TYR A 722 9.85 -24.60 5.42
C TYR A 722 10.75 -23.72 6.30
N ARG A 723 10.57 -23.76 7.63
CA ARG A 723 11.40 -23.01 8.60
C ARG A 723 12.89 -23.40 8.46
N LYS A 724 13.19 -24.67 8.24
CA LYS A 724 14.57 -25.18 8.03
C LYS A 724 15.20 -24.69 6.72
N ALA A 725 14.41 -24.58 5.65
CA ALA A 725 14.86 -24.01 4.38
C ALA A 725 15.10 -22.49 4.47
N LEU A 726 14.22 -21.76 5.17
CA LEU A 726 14.35 -20.31 5.38
C LEU A 726 15.61 -19.95 6.16
N ALA A 727 15.91 -20.68 7.25
CA ALA A 727 17.14 -20.49 8.02
C ALA A 727 18.41 -20.72 7.17
N ARG A 728 18.43 -21.77 6.35
CA ARG A 728 19.52 -22.06 5.38
C ARG A 728 19.70 -20.95 4.34
N PHE A 729 18.61 -20.34 3.87
CA PHE A 729 18.67 -19.22 2.94
C PHE A 729 19.30 -17.98 3.60
N GLN A 730 18.82 -17.61 4.81
CA GLN A 730 19.35 -16.49 5.58
C GLN A 730 20.84 -16.64 5.92
N GLU A 731 21.27 -17.84 6.32
CA GLU A 731 22.68 -18.19 6.56
C GLU A 731 23.57 -17.86 5.34
N VAL A 732 23.16 -18.31 4.15
CA VAL A 732 23.90 -18.11 2.90
C VAL A 732 23.89 -16.64 2.45
N THR A 733 22.77 -15.93 2.59
CA THR A 733 22.67 -14.49 2.24
C THR A 733 23.53 -13.63 3.16
N ASN A 734 23.55 -13.92 4.47
CA ASN A 734 24.39 -13.21 5.44
C ASN A 734 25.88 -13.42 5.13
N ARG A 735 26.28 -14.67 4.85
CA ARG A 735 27.66 -14.98 4.44
C ARG A 735 28.05 -14.27 3.15
N TYR A 736 27.20 -14.30 2.11
CA TYR A 736 27.46 -13.57 0.86
C TYR A 736 27.73 -12.07 1.09
N THR A 737 26.97 -11.46 2.00
CA THR A 737 27.12 -10.04 2.35
C THR A 737 28.47 -9.76 3.04
N GLN A 738 28.89 -10.62 3.96
CA GLN A 738 30.19 -10.52 4.67
C GLN A 738 31.38 -10.73 3.73
N GLU A 739 31.32 -11.76 2.88
CA GLU A 739 32.37 -12.06 1.89
C GLU A 739 32.52 -10.87 0.91
N LYS A 740 31.39 -10.28 0.46
CA LYS A 740 31.42 -9.06 -0.38
C LYS A 740 32.08 -7.88 0.33
N GLN A 741 31.65 -7.54 1.54
CA GLN A 741 32.23 -6.44 2.33
C GLN A 741 33.74 -6.60 2.53
N THR A 742 34.19 -7.85 2.72
CA THR A 742 35.62 -8.19 2.85
C THR A 742 36.39 -7.91 1.56
N VAL A 743 35.82 -8.26 0.39
CA VAL A 743 36.42 -7.95 -0.92
C VAL A 743 36.44 -6.45 -1.19
N ASP A 744 35.34 -5.73 -0.92
CA ASP A 744 35.24 -4.28 -1.16
C ASP A 744 36.28 -3.50 -0.33
N GLU A 745 36.51 -3.88 0.94
CA GLU A 745 37.54 -3.28 1.80
C GLU A 745 38.97 -3.65 1.37
N LEU A 746 39.22 -4.89 0.93
CA LEU A 746 40.54 -5.30 0.39
C LEU A 746 40.90 -4.53 -0.90
N LEU A 747 39.93 -4.28 -1.78
CA LEU A 747 40.13 -3.45 -2.98
C LEU A 747 40.46 -2.00 -2.60
N LYS A 748 39.72 -1.42 -1.65
CA LYS A 748 39.98 -0.07 -1.11
C LYS A 748 41.36 0.05 -0.46
N GLN A 749 41.82 -0.98 0.25
CA GLN A 749 43.18 -1.03 0.82
C GLN A 749 44.25 -1.12 -0.28
N ARG A 750 44.06 -1.96 -1.31
CA ARG A 750 44.94 -2.02 -2.48
C ARG A 750 45.06 -0.66 -3.17
N ASP A 751 43.95 0.02 -3.41
CA ASP A 751 43.93 1.28 -4.16
C ASP A 751 44.51 2.44 -3.32
N THR A 752 44.36 2.38 -2.00
CA THR A 752 45.07 3.25 -1.04
C THR A 752 46.57 3.03 -1.10
N ILE A 753 47.04 1.78 -1.18
CA ILE A 753 48.47 1.47 -1.34
C ILE A 753 48.98 1.97 -2.71
N HIS A 754 48.23 1.73 -3.79
CA HIS A 754 48.60 2.16 -5.13
C HIS A 754 48.83 3.69 -5.21
N SER A 755 47.96 4.50 -4.61
CA SER A 755 48.11 5.96 -4.64
C SER A 755 49.39 6.47 -3.95
N THR A 756 49.96 5.72 -2.99
CA THR A 756 51.24 6.09 -2.37
C THR A 756 52.43 6.03 -3.33
N PHE A 757 52.34 5.22 -4.40
CA PHE A 757 53.37 5.16 -5.45
C PHE A 757 53.22 6.25 -6.53
N SER A 758 52.07 6.95 -6.58
CA SER A 758 51.77 7.98 -7.58
C SER A 758 52.27 9.39 -7.21
N VAL A 759 52.80 9.60 -5.99
CA VAL A 759 53.22 10.92 -5.49
C VAL A 759 54.74 11.07 -5.53
N VAL A 760 55.24 11.79 -6.54
CA VAL A 760 56.66 12.17 -6.64
C VAL A 760 56.98 13.30 -5.65
N LYS A 761 58.00 13.11 -4.81
CA LYS A 761 58.56 14.17 -3.96
C LYS A 761 59.82 14.78 -4.58
N THR A 762 59.82 16.09 -4.80
CA THR A 762 61.04 16.88 -5.10
C THR A 762 61.55 17.62 -3.85
N PRO A 763 62.87 17.91 -3.72
CA PRO A 763 63.47 18.18 -2.41
C PRO A 763 64.19 19.53 -2.26
N SER A 764 63.97 20.24 -1.14
CA SER A 764 64.91 21.12 -0.42
C SER A 764 64.19 21.82 0.75
N GLY A 765 64.79 22.07 1.92
CA GLY A 765 66.05 21.55 2.47
C GLY A 765 66.26 22.01 3.93
N ASN A 766 66.91 21.17 4.76
CA ASN A 766 67.59 21.44 6.06
C ASN A 766 67.01 22.53 6.99
N ASN A 767 66.57 22.24 8.23
CA ASN A 767 67.34 21.55 9.27
C ASN A 767 66.49 20.92 10.42
N LEU A 768 67.04 19.83 10.98
CA LEU A 768 66.94 19.25 12.34
C LEU A 768 65.73 19.54 13.27
N SER A 769 65.08 18.44 13.68
CA SER A 769 64.72 18.00 15.07
C SER A 769 64.53 19.04 16.22
N ASN A 770 63.59 18.89 17.17
CA ASN A 770 62.83 17.70 17.60
C ASN A 770 61.63 18.10 18.50
N GLY A 771 60.58 17.24 18.61
CA GLY A 771 59.77 17.14 19.84
C GLY A 771 58.34 17.73 19.90
N SER A 772 57.36 16.82 19.97
CA SER A 772 56.13 16.85 20.80
C SER A 772 55.05 17.95 20.71
N SER A 773 53.89 17.53 20.19
CA SER A 773 52.52 17.68 20.77
C SER A 773 51.81 19.04 20.95
N SER A 774 50.66 19.12 20.25
CA SER A 774 49.32 19.53 20.74
C SER A 774 48.74 20.95 20.51
N LYS A 775 47.43 20.94 20.19
CA LYS A 775 46.38 21.97 20.34
C LYS A 775 46.43 23.33 19.59
N ALA A 776 45.53 23.43 18.60
CA ALA A 776 44.32 24.29 18.59
C ALA A 776 44.33 25.69 17.92
N GLN A 777 43.18 25.97 17.28
CA GLN A 777 42.59 27.26 16.84
C GLN A 777 43.31 28.10 15.77
N GLY A 778 42.52 28.79 14.94
CA GLY A 778 42.96 29.72 13.89
C GLY A 778 41.98 29.77 12.71
N ASP A 779 41.34 30.92 12.49
CA ASP A 779 40.22 31.11 11.56
C ASP A 779 40.60 31.39 10.09
N GLU A 780 39.58 31.23 9.23
CA GLU A 780 39.26 32.02 8.02
C GLU A 780 40.28 32.27 6.87
N SER A 781 39.93 31.64 5.74
CA SER A 781 39.48 32.32 4.49
C SER A 781 40.43 32.50 3.29
N LYS A 782 39.84 32.24 2.11
CA LYS A 782 40.23 32.62 0.72
C LYS A 782 41.60 32.08 0.21
N GLY A 783 41.73 31.78 -1.07
CA GLY A 783 40.76 31.80 -2.17
C GLY A 783 41.47 31.58 -3.51
N ASP A 784 40.71 31.14 -4.53
CA ASP A 784 41.13 30.94 -5.93
C ASP A 784 42.25 29.88 -6.14
N GLY A 785 42.36 29.18 -7.28
CA GLY A 785 41.48 29.08 -8.45
C GLY A 785 42.19 28.34 -9.60
N ASP A 786 41.46 27.52 -10.36
CA ASP A 786 41.85 26.90 -11.65
C ASP A 786 43.10 25.97 -11.71
N SER A 787 43.30 25.10 -12.72
CA SER A 787 42.37 24.34 -13.60
C SER A 787 43.15 23.30 -14.44
N ALA A 788 42.54 22.13 -14.74
CA ALA A 788 42.98 21.11 -15.74
C ALA A 788 44.41 20.50 -15.58
N GLY A 789 44.80 19.37 -16.19
CA GLY A 789 44.14 18.28 -16.95
C GLY A 789 44.98 16.98 -16.77
N GLU A 790 44.46 15.76 -16.91
CA GLU A 790 44.42 14.94 -18.16
C GLU A 790 45.81 14.63 -18.79
N GLU A 791 46.17 13.42 -19.24
CA GLU A 791 45.40 12.19 -19.53
C GLU A 791 46.31 10.90 -19.62
N GLY A 792 45.71 9.70 -19.82
CA GLY A 792 46.36 8.40 -20.16
C GLY A 792 46.96 7.61 -18.97
N GLY A 793 46.94 6.28 -18.81
CA GLY A 793 46.71 5.05 -19.61
C GLY A 793 47.41 3.90 -18.81
N THR A 794 47.24 2.58 -19.00
CA THR A 794 46.54 1.75 -20.00
C THR A 794 46.38 0.28 -19.47
N GLU A 795 45.46 -0.50 -20.06
CA GLU A 795 45.45 -1.98 -20.22
C GLU A 795 45.18 -3.02 -19.07
N ASN A 796 44.27 -3.97 -19.42
CA ASN A 796 44.40 -5.46 -19.40
C ASN A 796 43.69 -6.39 -18.34
N ARG A 797 42.69 -7.14 -18.88
CA ARG A 797 42.48 -8.61 -18.86
C ARG A 797 41.73 -9.40 -17.75
N ASP A 798 40.66 -10.06 -18.24
CA ASP A 798 40.34 -11.51 -18.17
C ASP A 798 39.32 -12.14 -17.15
N LYS A 799 38.16 -12.51 -17.73
CA LYS A 799 37.50 -13.85 -17.71
C LYS A 799 36.85 -14.45 -16.43
N SER A 800 35.51 -14.62 -16.56
CA SER A 800 34.82 -15.94 -16.69
C SER A 800 34.06 -16.59 -15.51
N LYS A 801 32.71 -16.56 -15.63
CA LYS A 801 31.72 -17.65 -15.38
C LYS A 801 31.59 -18.31 -13.99
N ARG A 802 30.36 -18.26 -13.44
CA ARG A 802 29.44 -19.41 -13.37
C ARG A 802 27.98 -18.96 -13.11
N LYS A 803 27.01 -19.88 -13.22
CA LYS A 803 25.55 -19.61 -13.21
C LYS A 803 24.78 -20.88 -12.76
N TRP A 804 23.50 -20.72 -12.40
CA TRP A 804 22.49 -21.74 -11.98
C TRP A 804 22.55 -22.11 -10.48
N PHE A 805 21.45 -22.43 -9.80
CA PHE A 805 20.02 -22.59 -10.21
C PHE A 805 19.17 -21.36 -9.74
N ASN A 806 17.84 -21.29 -9.54
CA ASN A 806 16.64 -22.15 -9.68
C ASN A 806 15.42 -21.20 -9.96
N LEU A 807 14.35 -21.51 -10.71
CA LEU A 807 13.08 -22.23 -10.35
C LEU A 807 12.49 -21.86 -8.96
N ASN A 808 11.18 -21.54 -8.81
CA ASN A 808 10.07 -22.34 -9.35
C ASN A 808 8.69 -21.61 -9.53
N LEU A 809 7.84 -22.22 -10.36
CA LEU A 809 6.35 -22.30 -10.36
C LEU A 809 5.45 -21.10 -9.95
N LYS A 810 4.54 -20.73 -10.87
CA LYS A 810 3.15 -20.33 -10.58
C LYS A 810 2.18 -21.28 -11.28
N GLY A 811 1.39 -22.04 -10.53
CA GLY A 811 0.24 -22.77 -11.05
C GLY A 811 -0.96 -21.83 -11.24
N SER A 812 -1.78 -22.04 -12.27
CA SER A 812 -2.91 -21.17 -12.59
C SER A 812 -4.13 -21.96 -13.09
N ASP A 813 -5.02 -22.34 -12.18
CA ASP A 813 -6.31 -22.95 -12.54
C ASP A 813 -7.41 -21.89 -12.68
N LYS A 814 -7.77 -21.59 -13.93
CA LYS A 814 -9.08 -21.03 -14.26
C LYS A 814 -9.99 -22.17 -14.66
N LYS A 815 -11.05 -22.45 -13.90
CA LYS A 815 -12.17 -23.24 -14.42
C LYS A 815 -13.09 -22.35 -15.27
N LEU A 816 -13.40 -22.84 -16.46
CA LEU A 816 -14.52 -22.42 -17.30
C LEU A 816 -15.42 -23.65 -17.46
N GLY A 817 -16.72 -23.45 -17.33
CA GLY A 817 -17.75 -24.49 -17.24
C GLY A 817 -18.99 -23.92 -16.58
#